data_AF-A0A940SNE5-F1
#
_entry.id   AF-A0A940SNE5-F1
#
_cell.length_a   1.000
_cell.length_b   1.000
_cell.length_c   1.000
_cell.angle_alpha   90.00
_cell.angle_beta   90.00
_cell.angle_gamma   90.00
#
_symmetry.space_group_name_H-M   'P 1'
#
loop_
_entity.id
_entity.type
_entity.pdbx_description
1 polymer ?
#
loop_
_entity_poly.entity_id
_entity_poly.type
_entity_poly.pdbx_seq_one_letter_code
_entity_poly.pdbx_strand_id
1 'polypeptide(L)'
;LTAQYKAVQEAVQERIRAFYPDLQVGFSYSALYNGFSCELPENLIEQVQALPDVVSVTVMEDIAVPQMNKAAALSGFPAYYDYTGCSGEGQVIAVIDSELDYTHPMFAPLADDIETAVSKEDVAEVISSGILNRNVDPDRAYISSKLPYVVNYADPDDPYGGISNDLQYHGTHVSGIAAGNTFQTSDGTVLSGIAKDAQLMFFGVSTPRGYIDGDAGLAAIEDAVKLHADVINMSWGRDATEYWGNNPFSDAVSAADRAGVIVCNSAGNADNGTYSFGRTTIPENPDTGMIADKAELGSPIMIVASAENSGVAKGDAVLLGEKQIVLMPMMDELGSLFYLSDSLAPGEYEYVDCQNGTDRDFLRAGDLTGRIALVQRFELPATAITANAKAAGASGVILIDQKHPDGMNYIFSTTTSIVINGISWLDGQEMLAAENKTLTITSEPIEREYVSSVSSYTSWGVKASLDLRPDIMGIGGRVRSAAYYSGDCTASGTSMASPYVAGCTAVLRQYLKKLGVNLTGSDFAAYVRRLMMNTAVPYEEDGNFVTPRRQGAGLVSLDKAIAAKVLMTGDAGDAKVNLFDKLGDKFSFPLTLTNYSDEAVTYQKAEIRLTTDGTYYDTRLELDRTSGQQKLNCTTDFTGPVTLAAGETKAVTVSVSLDAAQCRKLEELFKYGFFAEGYILLSGAENSADISIPMLGYHGDWAQIPITDPETDSIMIQFGETTYSVPLSIVRTGLLYKQILERVPEEEIYRVIEDPIKEFMFDYDYATNEEKKQLASNAMECWISPNRDSIADAVTGFRYEDGGRFTSRSNAQLLDADGNVLYDGAPGAVANNCEFEKLEEGDYTYMKKSWI
;
A
#
# COMPACT_ATOMS: atom_id res chain seq x y z
N LEU A 1 19.54 25.94 -21.77
CA LEU A 1 19.11 24.76 -21.01
C LEU A 1 17.98 24.05 -21.75
N THR A 2 16.69 24.38 -21.55
CA THR A 2 15.53 23.70 -22.18
C THR A 2 15.69 23.45 -23.70
N ALA A 3 16.03 24.47 -24.49
CA ALA A 3 16.24 24.32 -25.95
C ALA A 3 17.49 23.49 -26.34
N GLN A 4 18.46 23.33 -25.44
CA GLN A 4 19.61 22.44 -25.65
C GLN A 4 19.26 20.99 -25.26
N TYR A 5 18.43 20.81 -24.22
CA TYR A 5 17.89 19.51 -23.83
C TYR A 5 16.99 18.94 -24.95
N LYS A 6 16.04 19.73 -25.47
CA LYS A 6 15.21 19.31 -26.62
C LYS A 6 16.04 18.93 -27.84
N ALA A 7 17.09 19.69 -28.19
CA ALA A 7 18.00 19.34 -29.29
C ALA A 7 18.81 18.04 -29.06
N VAL A 8 19.12 17.68 -27.81
CA VAL A 8 19.74 16.38 -27.47
C VAL A 8 18.71 15.25 -27.55
N GLN A 9 17.48 15.48 -27.05
CA GLN A 9 16.38 14.52 -27.15
C GLN A 9 16.02 14.21 -28.60
N GLU A 10 15.90 15.22 -29.45
CA GLU A 10 15.70 15.08 -30.91
C GLU A 10 16.80 14.22 -31.55
N ALA A 11 18.08 14.48 -31.23
CA ALA A 11 19.20 13.68 -31.73
C ALA A 11 19.16 12.22 -31.25
N VAL A 12 18.74 11.95 -30.00
CA VAL A 12 18.53 10.57 -29.51
C VAL A 12 17.36 9.91 -30.23
N GLN A 13 16.24 10.60 -30.43
CA GLN A 13 15.12 10.05 -31.20
C GLN A 13 15.51 9.73 -32.65
N GLU A 14 16.32 10.55 -33.32
CA GLU A 14 16.86 10.23 -34.65
C GLU A 14 17.76 8.98 -34.62
N ARG A 15 18.60 8.80 -33.58
CA ARG A 15 19.41 7.58 -33.39
C ARG A 15 18.53 6.34 -33.22
N ILE A 16 17.44 6.43 -32.45
CA ILE A 16 16.50 5.31 -32.25
C ILE A 16 15.72 5.01 -33.55
N ARG A 17 15.20 6.03 -34.23
CA ARG A 17 14.52 5.90 -35.53
C ARG A 17 15.39 5.28 -36.64
N ALA A 18 16.71 5.29 -36.49
CA ALA A 18 17.62 4.59 -37.39
C ALA A 18 17.59 3.04 -37.26
N PHE A 19 17.03 2.49 -36.17
CA PHE A 19 16.84 1.04 -35.99
C PHE A 19 15.40 0.62 -35.63
N TYR A 20 14.57 1.55 -35.13
CA TYR A 20 13.13 1.38 -34.94
C TYR A 20 12.38 2.57 -35.56
N PRO A 21 12.13 2.57 -36.89
CA PRO A 21 11.60 3.74 -37.61
C PRO A 21 10.24 4.22 -37.12
N ASP A 22 9.41 3.30 -36.62
CA ASP A 22 8.04 3.53 -36.16
C ASP A 22 7.96 4.02 -34.70
N LEU A 23 9.04 4.64 -34.18
CA LEU A 23 9.14 5.16 -32.82
C LEU A 23 8.09 6.24 -32.51
N GLN A 24 7.03 5.82 -31.80
CA GLN A 24 6.08 6.71 -31.15
C GLN A 24 6.75 7.35 -29.92
N VAL A 25 6.65 8.67 -29.80
CA VAL A 25 7.23 9.46 -28.70
C VAL A 25 6.10 10.16 -27.98
N GLY A 26 6.06 10.03 -26.65
CA GLY A 26 5.12 10.72 -25.77
C GLY A 26 5.65 12.08 -25.33
N PHE A 27 5.89 12.25 -24.03
CA PHE A 27 6.28 13.52 -23.43
C PHE A 27 7.78 13.84 -23.55
N SER A 28 8.13 15.11 -23.34
CA SER A 28 9.48 15.68 -23.50
C SER A 28 9.84 16.53 -22.27
N TYR A 29 10.21 15.83 -21.20
CA TYR A 29 10.61 16.40 -19.91
C TYR A 29 11.87 17.26 -20.09
N SER A 30 11.82 18.51 -19.63
CA SER A 30 12.93 19.46 -19.89
C SER A 30 13.10 20.58 -18.86
N ALA A 31 12.35 20.54 -17.74
CA ALA A 31 12.48 21.48 -16.63
C ALA A 31 12.91 20.80 -15.31
N LEU A 32 12.32 19.65 -14.97
CA LEU A 32 12.66 18.86 -13.78
C LEU A 32 13.58 17.67 -14.11
N TYR A 33 13.35 17.03 -15.25
CA TYR A 33 14.16 15.93 -15.81
C TYR A 33 14.64 16.28 -17.23
N ASN A 34 15.53 15.47 -17.82
CA ASN A 34 15.94 15.59 -19.22
C ASN A 34 15.82 14.23 -19.91
N GLY A 35 14.70 14.03 -20.60
CA GLY A 35 14.44 12.83 -21.39
C GLY A 35 13.09 12.92 -22.10
N PHE A 36 12.69 11.84 -22.75
CA PHE A 36 11.37 11.70 -23.36
C PHE A 36 10.86 10.27 -23.14
N SER A 37 9.55 10.09 -23.16
CA SER A 37 8.93 8.76 -23.17
C SER A 37 8.69 8.29 -24.61
N CYS A 38 8.67 6.98 -24.82
CA CYS A 38 8.41 6.40 -26.14
C CYS A 38 8.00 4.93 -26.03
N GLU A 39 7.16 4.47 -26.96
CA GLU A 39 6.85 3.05 -27.10
C GLU A 39 7.96 2.35 -27.90
N LEU A 40 8.52 1.28 -27.33
CA LEU A 40 9.43 0.37 -28.02
C LEU A 40 9.26 -1.07 -27.52
N PRO A 41 9.47 -2.10 -28.38
CA PRO A 41 9.56 -3.48 -27.93
C PRO A 41 10.66 -3.67 -26.88
N GLU A 42 10.35 -4.37 -25.79
CA GLU A 42 11.23 -4.58 -24.63
C GLU A 42 12.63 -5.09 -25.01
N ASN A 43 12.71 -5.95 -26.02
CA ASN A 43 13.96 -6.50 -26.55
C ASN A 43 14.89 -5.47 -27.23
N LEU A 44 14.49 -4.19 -27.32
CA LEU A 44 15.32 -3.09 -27.80
C LEU A 44 15.86 -2.19 -26.67
N ILE A 45 15.46 -2.41 -25.41
CA ILE A 45 15.87 -1.58 -24.26
C ILE A 45 17.40 -1.51 -24.15
N GLU A 46 18.11 -2.63 -24.18
CA GLU A 46 19.60 -2.65 -24.14
C GLU A 46 20.22 -1.84 -25.29
N GLN A 47 19.61 -1.90 -26.49
CA GLN A 47 20.12 -1.21 -27.68
C GLN A 47 19.90 0.32 -27.61
N VAL A 48 18.80 0.77 -26.99
CA VAL A 48 18.56 2.19 -26.70
C VAL A 48 19.50 2.66 -25.58
N GLN A 49 19.66 1.86 -24.52
CA GLN A 49 20.48 2.17 -23.35
C GLN A 49 21.99 2.18 -23.66
N ALA A 50 22.43 1.53 -24.74
CA ALA A 50 23.78 1.60 -25.27
C ALA A 50 24.09 2.86 -26.12
N LEU A 51 23.13 3.76 -26.35
CA LEU A 51 23.36 5.00 -27.10
C LEU A 51 24.19 6.00 -26.28
N PRO A 52 25.16 6.71 -26.89
CA PRO A 52 26.16 7.51 -26.15
C PRO A 52 25.59 8.76 -25.45
N ASP A 53 24.37 9.16 -25.79
CA ASP A 53 23.67 10.31 -25.20
C ASP A 53 22.49 9.88 -24.29
N VAL A 54 22.34 8.57 -24.03
CA VAL A 54 21.32 7.99 -23.13
C VAL A 54 21.98 7.58 -21.81
N VAL A 55 21.41 8.03 -20.69
CA VAL A 55 21.93 7.73 -19.33
C VAL A 55 21.24 6.50 -18.72
N SER A 56 19.95 6.34 -18.96
CA SER A 56 19.12 5.24 -18.46
C SER A 56 17.89 5.06 -19.35
N VAL A 57 17.33 3.85 -19.34
CA VAL A 57 15.99 3.53 -19.86
C VAL A 57 15.20 2.91 -18.71
N THR A 58 13.92 3.23 -18.60
CA THR A 58 13.04 2.82 -17.49
C THR A 58 11.69 2.45 -18.10
N VAL A 59 11.12 1.30 -17.69
CA VAL A 59 9.76 0.88 -18.07
C VAL A 59 8.76 1.53 -17.12
N MET A 60 7.58 1.91 -17.62
CA MET A 60 6.46 2.46 -16.83
C MET A 60 5.33 1.41 -16.71
N GLU A 61 4.55 1.46 -15.64
CA GLU A 61 3.52 0.47 -15.29
C GLU A 61 2.24 1.09 -14.68
N ASP A 62 1.16 0.31 -14.65
CA ASP A 62 -0.27 0.69 -14.51
C ASP A 62 -0.87 0.39 -13.10
N ILE A 63 -1.65 1.32 -12.47
CA ILE A 63 -2.04 1.29 -11.01
C ILE A 63 -3.52 1.76 -10.70
N ALA A 64 -4.13 1.44 -9.52
CA ALA A 64 -5.56 1.65 -9.08
C ALA A 64 -5.84 2.21 -7.62
N VAL A 65 -7.12 2.43 -7.14
CA VAL A 65 -7.50 3.63 -6.27
C VAL A 65 -8.86 3.72 -5.38
N PRO A 66 -8.92 4.02 -4.00
CA PRO A 66 -10.15 4.36 -3.10
C PRO A 66 -10.05 5.22 -1.71
N GLN A 67 -11.09 5.67 -0.87
CA GLN A 67 -11.84 7.02 -0.57
C GLN A 67 -12.09 7.54 0.98
N MET A 68 -12.74 8.73 1.39
CA MET A 68 -12.73 9.58 2.72
C MET A 68 -13.47 11.05 3.07
N ASN A 69 -14.23 11.35 4.24
CA ASN A 69 -14.81 12.60 5.02
C ASN A 69 -14.84 12.48 6.59
N LYS A 70 -14.93 13.59 7.36
CA LYS A 70 -14.96 13.70 8.85
C LYS A 70 -13.59 13.63 9.52
N ALA A 71 -12.52 13.34 8.78
CA ALA A 71 -11.15 13.27 9.27
C ALA A 71 -10.65 14.53 10.00
N ALA A 72 -11.19 15.72 9.72
CA ALA A 72 -10.64 17.00 10.17
C ALA A 72 -10.45 17.15 11.70
N ALA A 73 -11.33 16.58 12.52
CA ALA A 73 -11.26 16.78 13.98
C ALA A 73 -9.99 16.17 14.62
N LEU A 74 -9.46 15.08 14.05
CA LEU A 74 -8.38 14.30 14.65
C LEU A 74 -6.98 14.92 14.49
N SER A 75 -6.74 15.76 13.49
CA SER A 75 -5.47 16.52 13.34
C SER A 75 -5.46 17.87 14.06
N GLY A 76 -6.47 18.13 14.90
CA GLY A 76 -6.69 19.44 15.52
C GLY A 76 -7.09 20.56 14.53
N PHE A 77 -7.47 20.23 13.28
CA PHE A 77 -7.79 21.24 12.26
C PHE A 77 -8.84 22.29 12.69
N PRO A 78 -9.93 21.96 13.41
CA PRO A 78 -10.87 22.97 13.90
C PRO A 78 -10.20 24.00 14.84
N ALA A 79 -9.40 23.54 15.80
CA ALA A 79 -8.66 24.43 16.70
C ALA A 79 -7.60 25.25 15.94
N TYR A 80 -6.90 24.62 15.00
CA TYR A 80 -5.98 25.32 14.10
C TYR A 80 -6.68 26.45 13.32
N TYR A 81 -7.85 26.18 12.72
CA TYR A 81 -8.62 27.20 12.01
C TYR A 81 -9.11 28.30 12.97
N ASP A 82 -9.66 27.95 14.12
CA ASP A 82 -10.15 28.91 15.13
C ASP A 82 -9.04 29.84 15.67
N TYR A 83 -7.80 29.35 15.79
CA TYR A 83 -6.65 30.15 16.25
C TYR A 83 -5.93 30.92 15.13
N THR A 84 -5.87 30.40 13.91
CA THR A 84 -5.05 30.97 12.82
C THR A 84 -5.84 31.72 11.77
N GLY A 85 -7.13 31.38 11.59
CA GLY A 85 -7.95 31.78 10.44
C GLY A 85 -7.38 31.32 9.10
N CYS A 86 -6.63 30.21 9.06
CA CYS A 86 -5.98 29.70 7.84
C CYS A 86 -6.70 28.44 7.33
N SER A 87 -7.14 28.48 6.07
CA SER A 87 -8.03 27.51 5.42
C SER A 87 -7.66 27.23 3.96
N GLY A 88 -6.49 27.69 3.51
CA GLY A 88 -5.92 27.40 2.19
C GLY A 88 -5.89 28.58 1.22
N GLU A 89 -6.47 29.71 1.58
CA GLU A 89 -6.43 30.95 0.80
C GLU A 89 -4.99 31.32 0.37
N GLY A 90 -4.84 31.78 -0.87
CA GLY A 90 -3.55 32.06 -1.50
C GLY A 90 -2.62 30.84 -1.66
N GLN A 91 -3.11 29.61 -1.53
CA GLN A 91 -2.36 28.38 -1.81
C GLN A 91 -2.94 27.61 -3.01
N VAL A 92 -2.10 26.82 -3.66
CA VAL A 92 -2.47 25.94 -4.79
C VAL A 92 -2.12 24.50 -4.48
N ILE A 93 -3.10 23.59 -4.52
CA ILE A 93 -2.86 22.14 -4.46
C ILE A 93 -3.05 21.56 -5.87
N ALA A 94 -2.05 20.83 -6.36
CA ALA A 94 -2.18 20.00 -7.55
C ALA A 94 -2.53 18.55 -7.16
N VAL A 95 -3.58 18.01 -7.76
CA VAL A 95 -3.96 16.59 -7.66
C VAL A 95 -3.66 15.92 -8.99
N ILE A 96 -2.84 14.86 -8.95
CA ILE A 96 -2.46 14.04 -10.11
C ILE A 96 -3.11 12.66 -9.91
N ASP A 97 -4.22 12.41 -10.59
CA ASP A 97 -5.14 11.31 -10.26
C ASP A 97 -6.01 10.87 -11.48
N SER A 98 -7.01 10.02 -11.31
CA SER A 98 -7.73 9.37 -12.41
C SER A 98 -8.70 10.28 -13.16
N GLU A 99 -9.58 10.99 -12.45
CA GLU A 99 -10.66 11.81 -13.01
C GLU A 99 -11.09 12.95 -12.05
N LEU A 100 -11.88 13.91 -12.55
CA LEU A 100 -12.53 14.96 -11.78
C LEU A 100 -13.87 15.36 -12.44
N ASP A 101 -15.01 15.08 -11.78
CA ASP A 101 -16.25 15.84 -11.92
C ASP A 101 -16.03 17.27 -11.42
N TYR A 102 -15.49 18.10 -12.30
CA TYR A 102 -15.29 19.53 -12.08
C TYR A 102 -16.62 20.32 -12.00
N THR A 103 -17.77 19.67 -12.19
CA THR A 103 -19.10 20.27 -12.01
C THR A 103 -19.67 20.05 -10.61
N HIS A 104 -19.07 19.13 -9.83
CA HIS A 104 -19.44 18.82 -8.46
C HIS A 104 -19.46 20.09 -7.57
N PRO A 105 -20.47 20.31 -6.71
CA PRO A 105 -20.61 21.56 -5.92
C PRO A 105 -19.41 21.93 -5.04
N MET A 106 -18.62 20.94 -4.58
CA MET A 106 -17.35 21.18 -3.88
C MET A 106 -16.29 21.94 -4.71
N PHE A 107 -16.40 21.99 -6.04
CA PHE A 107 -15.46 22.69 -6.92
C PHE A 107 -16.08 23.92 -7.62
N ALA A 108 -17.23 24.38 -7.12
CA ALA A 108 -17.79 25.68 -7.46
C ALA A 108 -16.73 26.81 -7.28
N PRO A 109 -16.82 27.92 -8.03
CA PRO A 109 -15.88 29.03 -7.90
C PRO A 109 -15.70 29.49 -6.43
N LEU A 110 -14.46 29.85 -6.06
CA LEU A 110 -14.19 30.56 -4.82
C LEU A 110 -14.92 31.90 -4.82
N ALA A 111 -15.34 32.36 -3.64
CA ALA A 111 -16.01 33.65 -3.48
C ALA A 111 -15.05 34.82 -3.78
N ASP A 112 -15.62 35.94 -4.23
CA ASP A 112 -14.88 37.13 -4.70
C ASP A 112 -13.97 37.78 -3.62
N ASP A 113 -14.14 37.41 -2.34
CA ASP A 113 -13.38 37.89 -1.19
C ASP A 113 -12.23 36.96 -0.74
N ILE A 114 -12.01 35.82 -1.41
CA ILE A 114 -10.88 34.90 -1.17
C ILE A 114 -9.70 35.23 -2.10
N GLU A 115 -8.51 35.42 -1.54
CA GLU A 115 -7.28 35.63 -2.34
C GLU A 115 -6.89 34.37 -3.13
N THR A 116 -6.71 34.54 -4.44
CA THR A 116 -6.24 33.50 -5.38
C THR A 116 -4.78 33.77 -5.77
N ALA A 117 -3.99 32.69 -5.88
CA ALA A 117 -2.56 32.78 -6.18
C ALA A 117 -2.25 32.65 -7.68
N VAL A 118 -3.16 32.05 -8.46
CA VAL A 118 -3.04 31.84 -9.91
C VAL A 118 -4.31 32.32 -10.59
N SER A 119 -4.17 33.34 -11.43
CA SER A 119 -5.25 33.89 -12.27
C SER A 119 -5.35 33.18 -13.61
N LYS A 120 -6.39 33.52 -14.40
CA LYS A 120 -6.54 33.02 -15.76
C LYS A 120 -5.45 33.57 -16.70
N GLU A 121 -5.04 34.82 -16.47
CA GLU A 121 -3.97 35.48 -17.18
C GLU A 121 -2.62 34.79 -16.97
N ASP A 122 -2.31 34.37 -15.74
CA ASP A 122 -1.06 33.62 -15.44
C ASP A 122 -1.03 32.26 -16.15
N VAL A 123 -2.15 31.52 -16.10
CA VAL A 123 -2.32 30.24 -16.82
C VAL A 123 -2.19 30.43 -18.33
N ALA A 124 -2.77 31.51 -18.88
CA ALA A 124 -2.63 31.84 -20.28
C ALA A 124 -1.18 32.23 -20.67
N GLU A 125 -0.44 32.96 -19.82
CA GLU A 125 0.97 33.26 -20.05
C GLU A 125 1.81 31.97 -20.09
N VAL A 126 1.69 31.11 -19.07
CA VAL A 126 2.42 29.83 -18.98
C VAL A 126 2.12 28.94 -20.20
N ILE A 127 0.86 28.79 -20.59
CA ILE A 127 0.45 28.05 -21.78
C ILE A 127 1.05 28.69 -23.05
N SER A 128 0.92 30.00 -23.23
CA SER A 128 1.39 30.71 -24.44
C SER A 128 2.91 30.65 -24.64
N SER A 129 3.67 30.47 -23.55
CA SER A 129 5.13 30.32 -23.60
C SER A 129 5.60 28.97 -24.17
N GLY A 130 4.70 27.98 -24.29
CA GLY A 130 5.01 26.66 -24.86
C GLY A 130 5.94 25.79 -24.00
N ILE A 131 6.02 26.06 -22.70
CA ILE A 131 6.88 25.30 -21.77
C ILE A 131 6.21 24.07 -21.16
N LEU A 132 4.88 23.97 -21.20
CA LEU A 132 4.13 22.81 -20.70
C LEU A 132 4.41 21.56 -21.57
N ASN A 133 4.29 20.39 -20.96
CA ASN A 133 4.31 19.09 -21.63
C ASN A 133 3.05 18.87 -22.48
N ARG A 134 1.95 19.58 -22.20
CA ARG A 134 0.74 19.57 -23.04
C ARG A 134 0.40 20.92 -23.67
N ASN A 135 0.07 20.87 -24.96
CA ASN A 135 -0.47 22.00 -25.72
C ASN A 135 -1.99 22.06 -25.54
N VAL A 136 -2.45 23.08 -24.81
CA VAL A 136 -3.86 23.23 -24.41
C VAL A 136 -4.38 24.64 -24.70
N ASP A 137 -5.69 24.75 -24.92
CA ASP A 137 -6.41 26.02 -24.99
C ASP A 137 -6.60 26.59 -23.57
N PRO A 138 -6.11 27.81 -23.26
CA PRO A 138 -6.24 28.42 -21.94
C PRO A 138 -7.70 28.79 -21.59
N ASP A 139 -8.57 29.01 -22.58
CA ASP A 139 -10.00 29.24 -22.35
C ASP A 139 -10.74 27.96 -21.95
N ARG A 140 -10.15 26.78 -22.16
CA ARG A 140 -10.68 25.47 -21.76
C ARG A 140 -9.98 24.86 -20.54
N ALA A 141 -8.69 25.15 -20.34
CA ALA A 141 -7.92 24.61 -19.21
C ALA A 141 -8.25 25.31 -17.88
N TYR A 142 -8.55 26.62 -17.91
CA TYR A 142 -9.02 27.36 -16.74
C TYR A 142 -10.54 27.26 -16.62
N ILE A 143 -11.03 26.60 -15.56
CA ILE A 143 -12.46 26.36 -15.33
C ILE A 143 -13.06 27.43 -14.41
N SER A 144 -12.39 27.77 -13.31
CA SER A 144 -12.88 28.76 -12.34
C SER A 144 -11.77 29.30 -11.42
N SER A 145 -12.09 30.28 -10.56
CA SER A 145 -11.21 30.70 -9.46
C SER A 145 -10.81 29.53 -8.55
N LYS A 146 -11.68 28.52 -8.41
CA LYS A 146 -11.40 27.29 -7.65
C LYS A 146 -10.54 26.30 -8.42
N LEU A 147 -10.75 26.21 -9.73
CA LEU A 147 -10.15 25.25 -10.65
C LEU A 147 -9.37 25.97 -11.76
N PRO A 148 -8.17 26.52 -11.47
CA PRO A 148 -7.42 27.32 -12.43
C PRO A 148 -6.77 26.48 -13.56
N TYR A 149 -6.58 25.18 -13.37
CA TYR A 149 -6.05 24.28 -14.41
C TYR A 149 -6.63 22.87 -14.26
N VAL A 150 -7.33 22.38 -15.29
CA VAL A 150 -7.98 21.06 -15.31
C VAL A 150 -7.76 20.43 -16.70
N VAL A 151 -6.87 19.44 -16.78
CA VAL A 151 -6.40 18.84 -18.05
C VAL A 151 -6.12 17.35 -17.88
N ASN A 152 -6.51 16.54 -18.88
CA ASN A 152 -6.12 15.13 -19.01
C ASN A 152 -4.74 15.02 -19.66
N TYR A 153 -3.90 14.15 -19.10
CA TYR A 153 -2.54 13.83 -19.51
C TYR A 153 -2.39 12.43 -20.13
N ALA A 154 -3.35 11.52 -19.96
CA ALA A 154 -3.26 10.14 -20.47
C ALA A 154 -3.89 9.93 -21.86
N ASP A 155 -4.85 10.76 -22.28
CA ASP A 155 -5.39 10.73 -23.66
C ASP A 155 -4.60 11.73 -24.55
N PRO A 156 -3.78 11.30 -25.52
CA PRO A 156 -2.95 12.22 -26.32
C PRO A 156 -3.74 13.06 -27.34
N ASP A 157 -4.95 12.64 -27.72
CA ASP A 157 -5.75 13.28 -28.77
C ASP A 157 -6.82 14.25 -28.19
N ASP A 158 -7.37 13.98 -27.00
CA ASP A 158 -8.27 14.89 -26.28
C ASP A 158 -7.80 15.21 -24.84
N PRO A 159 -7.05 16.31 -24.62
CA PRO A 159 -6.64 16.76 -23.28
C PRO A 159 -7.79 17.21 -22.36
N TYR A 160 -9.05 17.09 -22.78
CA TYR A 160 -10.25 17.36 -21.98
C TYR A 160 -11.25 16.20 -21.97
N GLY A 161 -11.05 15.20 -22.84
CA GLY A 161 -11.86 13.99 -22.92
C GLY A 161 -11.51 13.03 -21.79
N GLY A 162 -12.47 12.18 -21.40
CA GLY A 162 -12.30 11.17 -20.34
C GLY A 162 -12.04 11.71 -18.92
N ILE A 163 -11.82 13.02 -18.76
CA ILE A 163 -11.38 13.60 -17.48
C ILE A 163 -12.46 13.58 -16.40
N SER A 164 -13.75 13.48 -16.77
CA SER A 164 -14.86 13.25 -15.85
C SER A 164 -15.58 11.98 -16.30
N ASN A 165 -15.98 11.14 -15.34
CA ASN A 165 -16.48 9.80 -15.62
C ASN A 165 -17.66 9.48 -14.68
N ASP A 166 -18.83 9.17 -15.23
CA ASP A 166 -20.00 8.72 -14.44
C ASP A 166 -19.80 7.32 -13.79
N LEU A 167 -18.67 6.65 -14.05
CA LEU A 167 -18.31 5.30 -13.60
C LEU A 167 -16.91 5.19 -12.94
N GLN A 168 -16.20 6.31 -12.74
CA GLN A 168 -15.06 6.38 -11.81
C GLN A 168 -15.09 7.71 -11.04
N TYR A 169 -14.76 7.69 -9.75
CA TYR A 169 -14.98 8.79 -8.80
C TYR A 169 -13.82 9.03 -7.81
N HIS A 170 -12.65 8.45 -8.05
CA HIS A 170 -11.54 8.55 -7.12
C HIS A 170 -10.87 9.93 -7.08
N GLY A 171 -10.47 10.51 -8.22
CA GLY A 171 -9.77 11.79 -8.26
C GLY A 171 -10.69 12.97 -7.92
N THR A 172 -11.98 12.87 -8.26
CA THR A 172 -13.07 13.69 -7.73
C THR A 172 -13.03 13.68 -6.21
N HIS A 173 -13.03 12.48 -5.65
CA HIS A 173 -13.08 12.28 -4.22
C HIS A 173 -11.80 12.79 -3.51
N VAL A 174 -10.61 12.46 -4.03
CA VAL A 174 -9.28 12.95 -3.58
C VAL A 174 -9.27 14.47 -3.52
N SER A 175 -9.71 15.11 -4.59
CA SER A 175 -9.78 16.56 -4.72
C SER A 175 -10.70 17.20 -3.67
N GLY A 176 -11.83 16.53 -3.37
CA GLY A 176 -12.76 16.94 -2.33
C GLY A 176 -12.15 16.94 -0.92
N ILE A 177 -11.24 16.00 -0.60
CA ILE A 177 -10.53 15.98 0.70
C ILE A 177 -9.49 17.09 0.77
N ALA A 178 -8.67 17.22 -0.27
CA ALA A 178 -7.57 18.17 -0.26
C ALA A 178 -8.10 19.61 -0.16
N ALA A 179 -9.04 19.97 -1.02
CA ALA A 179 -9.50 21.34 -1.18
C ALA A 179 -10.99 21.48 -1.53
N GLY A 180 -11.87 20.52 -1.26
CA GLY A 180 -13.32 20.71 -1.50
C GLY A 180 -13.90 21.90 -0.73
N ASN A 181 -14.70 22.74 -1.40
CA ASN A 181 -15.49 23.79 -0.75
C ASN A 181 -16.50 23.18 0.23
N THR A 182 -17.08 24.03 1.09
CA THR A 182 -18.20 23.63 1.96
C THR A 182 -19.40 23.14 1.14
N PHE A 183 -19.80 21.90 1.36
CA PHE A 183 -20.93 21.22 0.72
C PHE A 183 -21.89 20.67 1.78
N GLN A 184 -23.19 20.70 1.53
CA GLN A 184 -24.19 20.07 2.39
C GLN A 184 -24.80 18.88 1.65
N THR A 185 -24.68 17.70 2.25
CA THR A 185 -25.14 16.42 1.71
C THR A 185 -26.67 16.26 1.81
N SER A 186 -27.20 15.21 1.19
CA SER A 186 -28.63 14.87 1.20
C SER A 186 -29.20 14.56 2.60
N ASP A 187 -28.39 13.97 3.50
CA ASP A 187 -28.72 13.75 4.91
C ASP A 187 -28.48 14.98 5.82
N GLY A 188 -28.05 16.11 5.24
CA GLY A 188 -27.80 17.36 5.97
C GLY A 188 -26.46 17.43 6.71
N THR A 189 -25.55 16.48 6.48
CA THR A 189 -24.16 16.58 6.94
C THR A 189 -23.44 17.69 6.17
N VAL A 190 -22.63 18.50 6.86
CA VAL A 190 -21.76 19.49 6.20
C VAL A 190 -20.37 18.90 6.03
N LEU A 191 -19.85 18.96 4.80
CA LEU A 191 -18.53 18.50 4.38
C LEU A 191 -17.69 19.68 3.91
N SER A 192 -16.37 19.57 4.04
CA SER A 192 -15.39 20.35 3.26
C SER A 192 -14.10 19.55 3.17
N GLY A 193 -13.23 19.94 2.25
CA GLY A 193 -11.82 19.59 2.30
C GLY A 193 -11.09 20.34 3.43
N ILE A 194 -9.82 20.01 3.63
CA ILE A 194 -8.97 20.61 4.65
C ILE A 194 -8.52 22.02 4.22
N ALA A 195 -8.01 22.16 2.99
CA ALA A 195 -7.68 23.46 2.40
C ALA A 195 -8.88 24.01 1.59
N LYS A 196 -10.05 24.14 2.23
CA LYS A 196 -11.31 24.49 1.56
C LYS A 196 -11.28 25.78 0.73
N ASP A 197 -10.39 26.73 1.06
CA ASP A 197 -10.25 28.02 0.35
C ASP A 197 -9.01 28.06 -0.57
N ALA A 198 -8.27 26.96 -0.70
CA ALA A 198 -7.21 26.83 -1.69
C ALA A 198 -7.75 26.64 -3.10
N GLN A 199 -6.92 26.96 -4.10
CA GLN A 199 -7.17 26.58 -5.49
C GLN A 199 -6.73 25.13 -5.70
N LEU A 200 -7.46 24.40 -6.56
CA LEU A 200 -7.16 23.02 -6.93
C LEU A 200 -6.86 22.91 -8.42
N MET A 201 -5.63 22.53 -8.76
CA MET A 201 -5.27 22.12 -10.12
C MET A 201 -5.43 20.60 -10.25
N PHE A 202 -5.95 20.14 -11.38
CA PHE A 202 -6.20 18.73 -11.63
C PHE A 202 -5.51 18.25 -12.91
N PHE A 203 -4.77 17.16 -12.78
CA PHE A 203 -4.01 16.50 -13.82
C PHE A 203 -4.51 15.06 -13.93
N GLY A 204 -5.42 14.81 -14.86
CA GLY A 204 -5.95 13.47 -15.11
C GLY A 204 -4.88 12.57 -15.72
N VAL A 205 -4.59 11.43 -15.14
CA VAL A 205 -3.52 10.52 -15.60
C VAL A 205 -3.99 9.07 -15.74
N SER A 206 -5.29 8.79 -15.61
CA SER A 206 -5.86 7.48 -15.93
C SER A 206 -6.09 7.32 -17.43
N THR A 207 -5.53 6.27 -18.02
CA THR A 207 -5.81 5.85 -19.40
C THR A 207 -7.28 5.44 -19.55
N PRO A 208 -7.83 5.43 -20.78
CA PRO A 208 -9.17 4.88 -21.06
C PRO A 208 -9.37 3.39 -20.71
N ARG A 209 -8.34 2.69 -20.22
CA ARG A 209 -8.40 1.32 -19.69
C ARG A 209 -8.55 1.25 -18.16
N GLY A 210 -8.49 2.39 -17.46
CA GLY A 210 -8.68 2.49 -16.01
C GLY A 210 -7.40 2.42 -15.18
N TYR A 211 -6.24 2.63 -15.80
CA TYR A 211 -4.92 2.56 -15.15
C TYR A 211 -4.19 3.89 -15.18
N ILE A 212 -3.48 4.24 -14.10
CA ILE A 212 -2.63 5.45 -14.03
C ILE A 212 -1.35 5.28 -14.88
N ASP A 213 -1.18 6.14 -15.88
CA ASP A 213 0.02 6.20 -16.72
C ASP A 213 1.16 6.96 -16.01
N GLY A 214 2.29 6.28 -15.81
CA GLY A 214 3.48 6.86 -15.18
C GLY A 214 4.18 7.95 -16.00
N ASP A 215 4.11 7.90 -17.33
CA ASP A 215 4.73 8.90 -18.22
C ASP A 215 3.97 10.24 -18.17
N ALA A 216 2.64 10.14 -18.07
CA ALA A 216 1.69 11.21 -17.87
C ALA A 216 1.79 11.79 -16.46
N GLY A 217 1.92 10.92 -15.44
CA GLY A 217 2.19 11.31 -14.05
C GLY A 217 3.46 12.15 -13.92
N LEU A 218 4.56 11.74 -14.58
CA LEU A 218 5.81 12.50 -14.59
C LEU A 218 5.66 13.86 -15.29
N ALA A 219 4.92 13.92 -16.40
CA ALA A 219 4.62 15.16 -17.12
C ALA A 219 3.77 16.13 -16.26
N ALA A 220 2.80 15.60 -15.53
CA ALA A 220 1.93 16.33 -14.61
C ALA A 220 2.70 16.92 -13.42
N ILE A 221 3.66 16.20 -12.82
CA ILE A 221 4.54 16.76 -11.78
C ILE A 221 5.33 17.96 -12.33
N GLU A 222 5.94 17.81 -13.51
CA GLU A 222 6.71 18.88 -14.12
C GLU A 222 5.85 20.11 -14.48
N ASP A 223 4.61 19.91 -14.94
CA ASP A 223 3.71 21.01 -15.29
C ASP A 223 3.04 21.66 -14.06
N ALA A 224 2.74 20.91 -13.00
CA ALA A 224 2.28 21.46 -11.73
C ALA A 224 3.30 22.42 -11.09
N VAL A 225 4.61 22.12 -11.20
CA VAL A 225 5.66 23.03 -10.73
C VAL A 225 5.78 24.27 -11.64
N LYS A 226 5.62 24.13 -12.96
CA LYS A 226 5.58 25.28 -13.90
C LYS A 226 4.38 26.20 -13.65
N LEU A 227 3.25 25.63 -13.24
CA LEU A 227 2.00 26.33 -12.88
C LEU A 227 1.95 26.78 -11.41
N HIS A 228 3.08 26.71 -10.69
CA HIS A 228 3.26 27.25 -9.34
C HIS A 228 2.39 26.61 -8.23
N ALA A 229 2.16 25.30 -8.30
CA ALA A 229 1.57 24.54 -7.19
C ALA A 229 2.40 24.66 -5.90
N ASP A 230 1.76 24.86 -4.74
CA ASP A 230 2.41 24.84 -3.42
C ASP A 230 2.65 23.40 -2.91
N VAL A 231 1.71 22.51 -3.24
CA VAL A 231 1.69 21.09 -2.81
C VAL A 231 1.18 20.23 -3.97
N ILE A 232 1.78 19.06 -4.17
CA ILE A 232 1.34 18.03 -5.12
C ILE A 232 0.88 16.80 -4.33
N ASN A 233 -0.29 16.26 -4.68
CA ASN A 233 -0.79 14.99 -4.16
C ASN A 233 -0.83 13.93 -5.28
N MET A 234 -0.29 12.75 -4.97
CA MET A 234 -0.34 11.55 -5.82
C MET A 234 -0.91 10.37 -5.00
N SER A 235 -2.13 9.94 -5.30
CA SER A 235 -2.84 8.94 -4.49
C SER A 235 -2.71 7.51 -5.03
N TRP A 236 -1.59 7.23 -5.70
CA TRP A 236 -1.28 6.00 -6.42
C TRP A 236 0.17 5.57 -6.20
N GLY A 237 0.44 4.28 -6.32
CA GLY A 237 1.75 3.65 -6.18
C GLY A 237 1.61 2.14 -6.22
N ARG A 238 2.64 1.42 -6.70
CA ARG A 238 2.62 -0.04 -6.79
C ARG A 238 3.13 -0.61 -5.47
N ASP A 239 2.27 -1.30 -4.72
CA ASP A 239 2.69 -2.04 -3.52
C ASP A 239 3.80 -3.04 -3.85
N ALA A 240 4.77 -3.19 -2.95
CA ALA A 240 5.87 -4.15 -3.04
C ALA A 240 6.64 -4.09 -4.39
N THR A 241 7.41 -3.01 -4.63
CA THR A 241 8.23 -2.85 -5.84
C THR A 241 9.48 -2.02 -5.60
N GLU A 242 10.65 -2.62 -5.82
CA GLU A 242 11.96 -1.96 -5.69
C GLU A 242 12.49 -1.43 -7.03
N TYR A 243 12.97 -0.18 -7.06
CA TYR A 243 13.67 0.38 -8.23
C TYR A 243 15.18 0.42 -8.04
N TRP A 244 15.89 -0.45 -8.77
CA TRP A 244 17.35 -0.49 -8.82
C TRP A 244 17.92 0.32 -9.99
N GLY A 245 18.02 1.65 -9.83
CA GLY A 245 18.65 2.51 -10.84
C GLY A 245 18.26 3.98 -10.75
N ASN A 246 18.44 4.71 -11.86
CA ASN A 246 17.95 6.08 -11.96
C ASN A 246 16.44 6.08 -12.23
N ASN A 247 15.66 6.67 -11.32
CA ASN A 247 14.21 6.79 -11.47
C ASN A 247 13.83 8.27 -11.69
N PRO A 248 13.19 8.64 -12.82
CA PRO A 248 12.91 10.04 -13.15
C PRO A 248 11.90 10.70 -12.21
N PHE A 249 11.05 9.94 -11.49
CA PHE A 249 10.24 10.49 -10.41
C PHE A 249 11.09 11.00 -9.24
N SER A 250 12.23 10.35 -8.95
CA SER A 250 13.15 10.81 -7.90
C SER A 250 13.76 12.17 -8.27
N ASP A 251 14.21 12.33 -9.52
CA ASP A 251 14.67 13.61 -10.05
C ASP A 251 13.58 14.69 -10.02
N ALA A 252 12.37 14.34 -10.44
CA ALA A 252 11.23 15.26 -10.51
C ALA A 252 10.77 15.73 -9.12
N VAL A 253 10.61 14.84 -8.15
CA VAL A 253 10.29 15.22 -6.76
C VAL A 253 11.42 16.05 -6.15
N SER A 254 12.68 15.67 -6.37
CA SER A 254 13.83 16.47 -5.91
C SER A 254 13.90 17.85 -6.58
N ALA A 255 13.35 18.02 -7.78
CA ALA A 255 13.24 19.31 -8.45
C ALA A 255 12.05 20.14 -7.94
N ALA A 256 10.91 19.51 -7.66
CA ALA A 256 9.76 20.12 -7.01
C ALA A 256 10.13 20.68 -5.61
N ASP A 257 10.87 19.90 -4.80
CA ASP A 257 11.37 20.35 -3.50
C ASP A 257 12.33 21.55 -3.62
N ARG A 258 13.21 21.57 -4.63
CA ARG A 258 14.08 22.73 -4.91
C ARG A 258 13.27 24.00 -5.26
N ALA A 259 12.12 23.85 -5.91
CA ALA A 259 11.17 24.94 -6.14
C ALA A 259 10.33 25.30 -4.89
N GLY A 260 10.44 24.53 -3.80
CA GLY A 260 9.70 24.72 -2.56
C GLY A 260 8.33 24.05 -2.56
N VAL A 261 8.07 23.15 -3.50
CA VAL A 261 6.82 22.38 -3.63
C VAL A 261 6.96 21.07 -2.85
N ILE A 262 5.93 20.73 -2.07
CA ILE A 262 5.93 19.49 -1.26
C ILE A 262 5.10 18.43 -1.99
N VAL A 263 5.65 17.22 -2.14
CA VAL A 263 4.96 16.09 -2.78
C VAL A 263 4.53 15.09 -1.71
N CYS A 264 3.23 14.84 -1.61
CA CYS A 264 2.61 13.82 -0.76
C CYS A 264 2.19 12.62 -1.61
N ASN A 265 2.50 11.42 -1.14
CA ASN A 265 2.07 10.17 -1.77
C ASN A 265 1.42 9.22 -0.76
N SER A 266 0.46 8.43 -1.21
CA SER A 266 -0.06 7.29 -0.45
C SER A 266 1.02 6.25 -0.15
N ALA A 267 0.95 5.62 1.03
CA ALA A 267 1.88 4.56 1.43
C ALA A 267 1.63 3.21 0.74
N GLY A 268 0.44 2.97 0.17
CA GLY A 268 0.00 1.66 -0.34
C GLY A 268 -1.09 1.01 0.52
N ASN A 269 -1.72 -0.07 0.03
CA ASN A 269 -2.87 -0.71 0.71
C ASN A 269 -2.71 -2.24 0.90
N ALA A 270 -1.47 -2.73 0.99
CA ALA A 270 -1.10 -4.15 1.08
C ALA A 270 -0.68 -4.64 2.48
N ASP A 271 -0.86 -3.84 3.55
CA ASP A 271 -0.45 -4.19 4.93
C ASP A 271 1.05 -4.62 4.98
N ASN A 272 1.39 -5.69 5.70
CA ASN A 272 2.71 -6.32 5.66
C ASN A 272 2.79 -7.55 4.74
N GLY A 273 1.94 -7.58 3.69
CA GLY A 273 1.98 -8.52 2.55
C GLY A 273 1.54 -9.94 2.87
N THR A 274 2.26 -10.52 3.82
CA THR A 274 1.97 -11.76 4.53
C THR A 274 0.49 -11.86 4.91
N TYR A 275 -0.09 -10.80 5.48
CA TYR A 275 -1.51 -10.77 5.86
C TYR A 275 -2.45 -10.73 4.64
N SER A 276 -2.19 -9.80 3.71
CA SER A 276 -3.01 -9.55 2.51
C SER A 276 -3.11 -10.77 1.60
N PHE A 277 -1.99 -11.46 1.36
CA PHE A 277 -1.93 -12.68 0.56
C PHE A 277 -2.26 -13.96 1.37
N GLY A 278 -2.38 -13.88 2.70
CA GLY A 278 -2.80 -14.99 3.58
C GLY A 278 -1.71 -16.01 3.90
N ARG A 279 -0.45 -15.56 3.95
CA ARG A 279 0.77 -16.33 4.24
C ARG A 279 1.07 -16.41 5.75
N THR A 280 2.10 -17.16 6.11
CA THR A 280 2.56 -17.30 7.51
C THR A 280 3.62 -16.25 7.85
N THR A 281 3.35 -15.38 8.82
CA THR A 281 4.37 -14.51 9.45
C THR A 281 5.23 -15.33 10.41
N ILE A 282 6.53 -15.51 10.14
CA ILE A 282 7.47 -16.28 10.99
C ILE A 282 8.68 -15.43 11.42
N PRO A 283 9.27 -15.68 12.61
CA PRO A 283 10.44 -14.94 13.11
C PRO A 283 11.69 -15.02 12.20
N GLU A 284 11.83 -16.09 11.41
CA GLU A 284 12.91 -16.28 10.45
C GLU A 284 12.82 -15.36 9.22
N ASN A 285 11.66 -14.75 8.94
CA ASN A 285 11.46 -13.83 7.82
C ASN A 285 10.87 -12.49 8.31
N PRO A 286 11.70 -11.60 8.89
CA PRO A 286 11.25 -10.30 9.40
C PRO A 286 11.10 -9.22 8.31
N ASP A 287 11.53 -9.47 7.07
CA ASP A 287 11.41 -8.49 5.97
C ASP A 287 10.04 -8.62 5.28
N THR A 288 9.04 -7.98 5.88
CA THR A 288 7.63 -8.05 5.47
C THR A 288 7.08 -6.71 4.93
N GLY A 289 7.96 -5.80 4.51
CA GLY A 289 7.56 -4.47 4.02
C GLY A 289 6.96 -4.51 2.62
N MET A 290 5.77 -3.94 2.42
CA MET A 290 5.09 -3.83 1.11
C MET A 290 4.91 -2.38 0.65
N ILE A 291 5.59 -1.42 1.27
CA ILE A 291 5.46 0.02 1.00
C ILE A 291 5.48 0.33 -0.51
N ALA A 292 4.59 1.22 -0.94
CA ALA A 292 4.40 1.49 -2.35
C ALA A 292 5.65 2.12 -3.01
N ASP A 293 5.87 1.80 -4.28
CA ASP A 293 7.07 2.07 -5.09
C ASP A 293 7.60 3.52 -5.03
N LYS A 294 6.72 4.51 -4.84
CA LYS A 294 7.11 5.93 -4.69
C LYS A 294 7.86 6.21 -3.38
N ALA A 295 7.74 5.32 -2.38
CA ALA A 295 8.50 5.39 -1.14
C ALA A 295 9.98 5.05 -1.33
N GLU A 296 10.31 4.20 -2.31
CA GLU A 296 11.69 3.81 -2.62
C GLU A 296 12.53 4.95 -3.20
N LEU A 297 11.88 5.96 -3.77
CA LEU A 297 12.54 7.15 -4.31
C LEU A 297 13.41 7.79 -3.22
N GLY A 298 14.72 7.91 -3.49
CA GLY A 298 15.72 8.60 -2.67
C GLY A 298 15.57 10.13 -2.68
N SER A 299 14.32 10.60 -2.63
CA SER A 299 13.89 11.98 -2.83
C SER A 299 13.05 12.45 -1.63
N PRO A 300 12.91 13.78 -1.43
CA PRO A 300 12.16 14.38 -0.32
C PRO A 300 10.61 14.27 -0.45
N ILE A 301 10.11 13.17 -1.00
CA ILE A 301 8.69 12.79 -0.99
C ILE A 301 8.23 12.48 0.45
N MET A 302 7.00 12.85 0.78
CA MET A 302 6.33 12.52 2.04
C MET A 302 5.37 11.36 1.82
N ILE A 303 5.69 10.19 2.37
CA ILE A 303 4.88 8.97 2.24
C ILE A 303 3.91 8.87 3.41
N VAL A 304 2.63 8.70 3.10
CA VAL A 304 1.53 8.90 4.04
C VAL A 304 0.75 7.61 4.35
N ALA A 305 0.87 7.17 5.60
CA ALA A 305 0.14 6.03 6.18
C ALA A 305 -1.31 6.39 6.53
N SER A 306 -2.15 5.39 6.79
CA SER A 306 -3.56 5.57 7.15
C SER A 306 -3.86 5.29 8.63
N ALA A 307 -4.55 6.25 9.27
CA ALA A 307 -5.33 6.04 10.48
C ALA A 307 -6.83 5.86 10.18
N GLU A 308 -7.52 5.08 11.01
CA GLU A 308 -8.97 5.02 11.06
C GLU A 308 -9.55 6.29 11.67
N ASN A 309 -10.63 6.81 11.08
CA ASN A 309 -11.32 7.96 11.65
C ASN A 309 -12.16 7.58 12.87
N SER A 310 -11.96 8.30 13.97
CA SER A 310 -12.82 8.17 15.15
C SER A 310 -14.17 8.82 14.89
N GLY A 311 -15.24 8.04 14.92
CA GLY A 311 -16.58 8.56 14.75
C GLY A 311 -17.64 7.50 14.95
N VAL A 312 -18.87 7.96 15.17
CA VAL A 312 -20.04 7.08 15.18
C VAL A 312 -20.38 6.66 13.76
N ALA A 313 -20.26 5.36 13.48
CA ALA A 313 -20.96 4.74 12.37
C ALA A 313 -22.33 4.25 12.84
N LYS A 314 -23.33 4.43 12.00
CA LYS A 314 -24.60 3.71 12.09
C LYS A 314 -24.48 2.51 11.17
N GLY A 315 -24.51 1.32 11.74
CA GLY A 315 -24.54 0.06 10.99
C GLY A 315 -25.47 -0.91 11.69
N ASP A 316 -26.04 -1.84 10.94
CA ASP A 316 -26.88 -2.85 11.56
C ASP A 316 -26.05 -3.82 12.39
N ALA A 317 -26.69 -4.33 13.43
CA ALA A 317 -26.15 -5.33 14.32
C ALA A 317 -27.25 -6.30 14.71
N VAL A 318 -26.85 -7.52 15.06
CA VAL A 318 -27.74 -8.51 15.67
C VAL A 318 -27.41 -8.65 17.14
N LEU A 319 -28.42 -8.93 17.96
CA LEU A 319 -28.22 -9.22 19.38
C LEU A 319 -28.09 -10.74 19.57
N LEU A 320 -26.94 -11.19 20.08
CA LEU A 320 -26.75 -12.53 20.62
C LEU A 320 -26.99 -12.46 22.15
N GLY A 321 -28.25 -12.62 22.54
CA GLY A 321 -28.69 -12.29 23.91
C GLY A 321 -28.61 -10.78 24.15
N GLU A 322 -27.75 -10.35 25.07
CA GLU A 322 -27.48 -8.92 25.32
C GLU A 322 -26.27 -8.37 24.53
N LYS A 323 -25.44 -9.23 23.92
CA LYS A 323 -24.26 -8.80 23.16
C LYS A 323 -24.66 -8.32 21.76
N GLN A 324 -24.18 -7.14 21.38
CA GLN A 324 -24.27 -6.62 20.02
C GLN A 324 -23.16 -7.24 19.14
N ILE A 325 -23.54 -7.85 18.03
CA ILE A 325 -22.65 -8.34 16.98
C ILE A 325 -22.89 -7.50 15.73
N VAL A 326 -21.87 -6.75 15.29
CA VAL A 326 -21.97 -5.81 14.17
C VAL A 326 -21.95 -6.57 12.85
N LEU A 327 -22.90 -6.27 11.96
CA LEU A 327 -22.96 -6.83 10.61
C LEU A 327 -22.09 -6.00 9.66
N MET A 328 -21.13 -6.64 8.99
CA MET A 328 -20.49 -6.08 7.80
C MET A 328 -21.45 -6.26 6.60
N PRO A 329 -21.91 -5.19 5.94
CA PRO A 329 -22.84 -5.31 4.82
C PRO A 329 -22.21 -6.03 3.60
N MET A 330 -23.06 -6.55 2.73
CA MET A 330 -22.69 -6.76 1.33
C MET A 330 -22.68 -5.40 0.63
N MET A 331 -21.69 -5.17 -0.24
CA MET A 331 -21.60 -3.97 -1.06
C MET A 331 -21.61 -4.33 -2.55
N ASP A 332 -22.43 -3.63 -3.34
CA ASP A 332 -22.42 -3.76 -4.79
C ASP A 332 -21.37 -2.86 -5.46
N GLU A 333 -21.23 -2.98 -6.78
CA GLU A 333 -20.32 -2.16 -7.60
C GLU A 333 -20.71 -0.66 -7.66
N LEU A 334 -21.85 -0.27 -7.08
CA LEU A 334 -22.32 1.12 -6.98
C LEU A 334 -22.09 1.71 -5.57
N GLY A 335 -21.57 0.93 -4.63
CA GLY A 335 -21.39 1.32 -3.23
C GLY A 335 -22.66 1.20 -2.37
N SER A 336 -23.73 0.59 -2.87
CA SER A 336 -24.94 0.34 -2.09
C SER A 336 -24.66 -0.70 -1.01
N LEU A 337 -24.99 -0.40 0.25
CA LEU A 337 -24.84 -1.31 1.38
C LEU A 337 -26.13 -2.09 1.62
N PHE A 338 -26.04 -3.41 1.71
CA PHE A 338 -27.16 -4.30 1.98
C PHE A 338 -26.97 -5.05 3.30
N TYR A 339 -27.95 -4.94 4.19
CA TYR A 339 -28.01 -5.55 5.50
C TYR A 339 -29.15 -6.57 5.62
N LEU A 340 -29.05 -7.48 6.60
CA LEU A 340 -30.11 -8.45 6.85
C LEU A 340 -31.46 -7.79 7.18
N SER A 341 -31.50 -6.58 7.74
CA SER A 341 -32.75 -5.85 8.04
C SER A 341 -33.50 -5.39 6.77
N ASP A 342 -32.81 -5.14 5.66
CA ASP A 342 -33.42 -4.75 4.37
C ASP A 342 -34.35 -5.86 3.82
N SER A 343 -34.09 -7.11 4.20
CA SER A 343 -34.86 -8.29 3.76
C SER A 343 -35.64 -8.98 4.88
N LEU A 344 -35.30 -8.76 6.15
CA LEU A 344 -35.86 -9.45 7.31
C LEU A 344 -36.44 -8.47 8.32
N ALA A 345 -37.71 -8.65 8.66
CA ALA A 345 -38.38 -7.80 9.65
C ALA A 345 -37.72 -7.92 11.04
N PRO A 346 -37.62 -6.83 11.83
CA PRO A 346 -37.07 -6.87 13.19
C PRO A 346 -37.76 -7.91 14.07
N GLY A 347 -36.95 -8.73 14.77
CA GLY A 347 -37.42 -9.90 15.51
C GLY A 347 -36.33 -10.93 15.78
N GLU A 348 -36.69 -12.01 16.47
CA GLU A 348 -35.79 -13.14 16.77
C GLU A 348 -35.81 -14.17 15.63
N TYR A 349 -34.62 -14.65 15.25
CA TYR A 349 -34.40 -15.68 14.22
C TYR A 349 -33.47 -16.77 14.74
N GLU A 350 -33.76 -18.03 14.40
CA GLU A 350 -32.78 -19.13 14.53
C GLU A 350 -31.67 -18.98 13.49
N TYR A 351 -30.44 -19.31 13.88
CA TYR A 351 -29.32 -19.51 12.96
C TYR A 351 -28.73 -20.93 13.05
N VAL A 352 -28.15 -21.42 11.96
CA VAL A 352 -27.63 -22.80 11.84
C VAL A 352 -26.20 -22.79 11.31
N ASP A 353 -25.28 -23.46 12.00
CA ASP A 353 -23.92 -23.70 11.52
C ASP A 353 -23.95 -24.57 10.25
N CYS A 354 -23.51 -23.99 9.15
CA CYS A 354 -23.44 -24.59 7.82
C CYS A 354 -21.97 -24.81 7.38
N GLN A 355 -21.03 -24.82 8.33
CA GLN A 355 -19.60 -25.07 8.12
C GLN A 355 -19.05 -24.20 6.98
N ASN A 356 -18.42 -24.78 5.96
CA ASN A 356 -17.76 -24.04 4.88
C ASN A 356 -18.74 -23.57 3.78
N GLY A 357 -20.06 -23.79 3.94
CA GLY A 357 -21.07 -23.36 2.99
C GLY A 357 -21.14 -24.20 1.70
N THR A 358 -20.56 -25.41 1.70
CA THR A 358 -20.68 -26.34 0.57
C THR A 358 -22.11 -26.83 0.40
N ASP A 359 -22.47 -27.29 -0.80
CA ASP A 359 -23.75 -27.93 -1.08
C ASP A 359 -24.03 -29.10 -0.10
N ARG A 360 -23.00 -29.90 0.19
CA ARG A 360 -23.02 -31.00 1.15
C ARG A 360 -23.27 -30.53 2.58
N ASP A 361 -22.74 -29.39 2.99
CA ASP A 361 -22.91 -28.87 4.35
C ASP A 361 -24.31 -28.24 4.53
N PHE A 362 -24.84 -27.59 3.49
CA PHE A 362 -26.26 -27.22 3.45
C PHE A 362 -27.21 -28.42 3.43
N LEU A 363 -26.89 -29.49 2.69
CA LEU A 363 -27.63 -30.76 2.73
C LEU A 363 -27.57 -31.46 4.10
N ARG A 364 -26.54 -31.20 4.92
CA ARG A 364 -26.44 -31.66 6.31
C ARG A 364 -27.24 -30.78 7.28
N ALA A 365 -27.26 -29.46 7.07
CA ALA A 365 -28.03 -28.51 7.85
C ALA A 365 -29.56 -28.68 7.66
N GLY A 366 -29.97 -29.13 6.48
CA GLY A 366 -31.35 -29.48 6.16
C GLY A 366 -32.19 -28.28 5.71
N ASP A 367 -33.50 -28.31 6.01
CA ASP A 367 -34.42 -27.22 5.69
C ASP A 367 -34.15 -26.00 6.56
N LEU A 368 -33.71 -24.91 5.94
CA LEU A 368 -33.42 -23.61 6.56
C LEU A 368 -34.56 -22.59 6.39
N THR A 369 -35.76 -23.01 5.94
CA THR A 369 -36.92 -22.13 5.77
C THR A 369 -37.17 -21.27 7.02
N GLY A 370 -37.03 -19.96 6.88
CA GLY A 370 -37.22 -18.98 7.96
C GLY A 370 -35.99 -18.73 8.85
N ARG A 371 -34.86 -19.39 8.58
CA ARG A 371 -33.66 -19.40 9.43
C ARG A 371 -32.43 -18.82 8.70
N ILE A 372 -31.43 -18.40 9.47
CA ILE A 372 -30.21 -17.77 8.96
C ILE A 372 -29.08 -18.80 8.88
N ALA A 373 -28.35 -18.85 7.77
CA ALA A 373 -27.18 -19.70 7.63
C ALA A 373 -25.95 -19.02 8.25
N LEU A 374 -25.29 -19.65 9.22
CA LEU A 374 -23.99 -19.23 9.73
C LEU A 374 -22.90 -20.02 9.00
N VAL A 375 -22.03 -19.34 8.27
CA VAL A 375 -21.03 -19.94 7.38
C VAL A 375 -19.64 -19.45 7.77
N GLN A 376 -18.65 -20.35 7.76
CA GLN A 376 -17.25 -20.04 7.98
C GLN A 376 -16.59 -19.74 6.62
N ARG A 377 -15.96 -18.56 6.48
CA ARG A 377 -15.32 -18.14 5.22
C ARG A 377 -14.05 -18.94 4.98
N PHE A 378 -14.12 -19.89 4.04
CA PHE A 378 -12.97 -20.59 3.48
C PHE A 378 -12.75 -20.11 2.03
N GLU A 379 -12.84 -21.00 1.03
CA GLU A 379 -12.54 -20.70 -0.38
C GLU A 379 -13.77 -20.41 -1.26
N LEU A 380 -14.99 -20.73 -0.83
CA LEU A 380 -16.18 -20.60 -1.69
C LEU A 380 -16.58 -19.13 -1.93
N PRO A 381 -16.83 -18.72 -3.19
CA PRO A 381 -17.37 -17.39 -3.50
C PRO A 381 -18.72 -17.12 -2.83
N ALA A 382 -18.97 -15.88 -2.41
CA ALA A 382 -20.22 -15.46 -1.78
C ALA A 382 -21.47 -15.71 -2.65
N THR A 383 -21.31 -15.70 -3.98
CA THR A 383 -22.35 -16.09 -4.95
C THR A 383 -22.73 -17.57 -4.83
N ALA A 384 -21.76 -18.46 -4.70
CA ALA A 384 -21.99 -19.89 -4.48
C ALA A 384 -22.61 -20.16 -3.10
N ILE A 385 -22.07 -19.54 -2.03
CA ILE A 385 -22.61 -19.67 -0.67
C ILE A 385 -24.08 -19.23 -0.60
N THR A 386 -24.41 -18.06 -1.17
CA THR A 386 -25.80 -17.57 -1.16
C THR A 386 -26.74 -18.35 -2.08
N ALA A 387 -26.23 -18.96 -3.15
CA ALA A 387 -27.01 -19.89 -3.99
C ALA A 387 -27.34 -21.19 -3.22
N ASN A 388 -26.35 -21.80 -2.56
CA ASN A 388 -26.53 -23.01 -1.76
C ASN A 388 -27.49 -22.76 -0.57
N ALA A 389 -27.29 -21.67 0.16
CA ALA A 389 -28.16 -21.27 1.26
C ALA A 389 -29.62 -21.07 0.81
N LYS A 390 -29.84 -20.41 -0.34
CA LYS A 390 -31.16 -20.23 -0.93
C LYS A 390 -31.80 -21.55 -1.37
N ALA A 391 -31.01 -22.49 -1.91
CA ALA A 391 -31.49 -23.82 -2.26
C ALA A 391 -31.90 -24.65 -1.03
N ALA A 392 -31.28 -24.41 0.12
CA ALA A 392 -31.69 -24.97 1.42
C ALA A 392 -32.84 -24.18 2.10
N GLY A 393 -33.30 -23.07 1.53
CA GLY A 393 -34.41 -22.26 2.04
C GLY A 393 -34.04 -21.16 3.04
N ALA A 394 -32.75 -20.87 3.25
CA ALA A 394 -32.32 -19.87 4.23
C ALA A 394 -32.83 -18.45 3.90
N SER A 395 -33.20 -17.73 4.95
CA SER A 395 -33.66 -16.33 4.90
C SER A 395 -32.53 -15.32 4.64
N GLY A 396 -31.30 -15.68 4.99
CA GLY A 396 -30.10 -14.86 4.84
C GLY A 396 -28.85 -15.62 5.31
N VAL A 397 -27.68 -15.04 5.11
CA VAL A 397 -26.39 -15.62 5.50
C VAL A 397 -25.60 -14.67 6.41
N ILE A 398 -24.99 -15.22 7.46
CA ILE A 398 -23.94 -14.58 8.25
C ILE A 398 -22.62 -15.33 7.99
N LEU A 399 -21.58 -14.58 7.61
CA LEU A 399 -20.30 -15.10 7.18
C LEU A 399 -19.20 -14.73 8.20
N ILE A 400 -18.69 -15.73 8.91
CA ILE A 400 -17.57 -15.57 9.86
C ILE A 400 -16.29 -15.38 9.05
N ASP A 401 -15.59 -14.25 9.23
CA ASP A 401 -14.24 -14.09 8.69
C ASP A 401 -13.25 -15.03 9.41
N GLN A 402 -12.27 -15.56 8.67
CA GLN A 402 -11.13 -16.31 9.23
C GLN A 402 -9.79 -15.64 8.98
N LYS A 403 -9.72 -14.58 8.16
CA LYS A 403 -8.50 -13.81 7.92
C LYS A 403 -8.28 -12.68 8.94
N HIS A 404 -9.35 -12.18 9.56
CA HIS A 404 -9.31 -11.04 10.47
C HIS A 404 -9.92 -11.41 11.83
N PRO A 405 -9.13 -11.52 12.92
CA PRO A 405 -9.64 -11.86 14.25
C PRO A 405 -10.69 -10.87 14.77
N ASP A 406 -10.35 -9.58 14.70
CA ASP A 406 -11.05 -8.46 15.37
C ASP A 406 -11.67 -7.46 14.37
N GLY A 407 -11.53 -7.73 13.07
CA GLY A 407 -11.95 -6.87 11.96
C GLY A 407 -12.62 -7.66 10.83
N MET A 408 -12.86 -7.00 9.69
CA MET A 408 -13.41 -7.59 8.47
C MET A 408 -13.16 -6.71 7.25
N ASN A 409 -13.07 -7.35 6.08
CA ASN A 409 -13.23 -6.68 4.78
C ASN A 409 -14.69 -6.77 4.28
N TYR A 410 -15.12 -5.78 3.49
CA TYR A 410 -16.44 -5.78 2.84
C TYR A 410 -16.67 -7.01 1.95
N ILE A 411 -17.93 -7.45 1.85
CA ILE A 411 -18.34 -8.52 0.93
C ILE A 411 -18.79 -7.88 -0.38
N PHE A 412 -17.88 -7.76 -1.34
CA PHE A 412 -18.19 -7.27 -2.69
C PHE A 412 -18.89 -8.37 -3.52
N SER A 413 -20.09 -8.11 -4.06
CA SER A 413 -20.75 -9.02 -5.01
C SER A 413 -21.99 -8.40 -5.68
N THR A 414 -22.05 -8.40 -7.01
CA THR A 414 -23.22 -7.92 -7.78
C THR A 414 -24.36 -8.93 -7.97
N THR A 415 -24.18 -10.20 -7.59
CA THR A 415 -25.13 -11.29 -7.96
C THR A 415 -25.45 -12.27 -6.82
N THR A 416 -25.55 -11.80 -5.58
CA THR A 416 -25.96 -12.67 -4.45
C THR A 416 -27.40 -13.16 -4.60
N SER A 417 -27.65 -14.38 -4.15
CA SER A 417 -28.98 -15.02 -4.27
C SER A 417 -29.93 -14.67 -3.13
N ILE A 418 -29.39 -14.38 -1.95
CA ILE A 418 -30.02 -13.82 -0.75
C ILE A 418 -29.01 -12.89 -0.07
N VAL A 419 -29.45 -12.04 0.87
CA VAL A 419 -28.52 -11.16 1.61
C VAL A 419 -27.51 -11.98 2.41
N ILE A 420 -26.25 -11.53 2.36
CA ILE A 420 -25.13 -12.07 3.13
C ILE A 420 -24.43 -10.92 3.84
N ASN A 421 -24.20 -11.06 5.14
CA ASN A 421 -23.42 -10.10 5.93
C ASN A 421 -22.27 -10.82 6.63
N GLY A 422 -21.19 -10.10 6.91
CA GLY A 422 -20.04 -10.63 7.63
C GLY A 422 -20.09 -10.37 9.13
N ILE A 423 -19.40 -11.20 9.91
CA ILE A 423 -19.04 -10.93 11.32
C ILE A 423 -17.57 -11.29 11.58
N SER A 424 -16.98 -10.71 12.63
CA SER A 424 -15.59 -10.98 13.04
C SER A 424 -15.37 -12.46 13.40
N TRP A 425 -14.11 -12.92 13.40
CA TRP A 425 -13.81 -14.29 13.81
C TRP A 425 -14.24 -14.54 15.26
N LEU A 426 -13.98 -13.60 16.18
CA LEU A 426 -14.35 -13.71 17.59
C LEU A 426 -15.87 -13.79 17.81
N ASP A 427 -16.64 -12.90 17.17
CA ASP A 427 -18.11 -12.96 17.22
C ASP A 427 -18.63 -14.27 16.62
N GLY A 428 -17.98 -14.75 15.56
CA GLY A 428 -18.23 -16.06 14.97
C GLY A 428 -17.97 -17.22 15.93
N GLN A 429 -16.86 -17.21 16.69
CA GLN A 429 -16.59 -18.24 17.69
C GLN A 429 -17.62 -18.22 18.82
N GLU A 430 -18.07 -17.04 19.27
CA GLU A 430 -19.16 -16.94 20.25
C GLU A 430 -20.50 -17.46 19.70
N MET A 431 -20.86 -17.14 18.46
CA MET A 431 -22.05 -17.70 17.81
C MET A 431 -21.94 -19.22 17.60
N LEU A 432 -20.76 -19.76 17.31
CA LEU A 432 -20.52 -21.20 17.24
C LEU A 432 -20.57 -21.86 18.64
N ALA A 433 -20.12 -21.19 19.69
CA ALA A 433 -20.13 -21.70 21.07
C ALA A 433 -21.48 -21.56 21.81
N ALA A 434 -22.34 -20.61 21.44
CA ALA A 434 -23.58 -20.31 22.16
C ALA A 434 -24.53 -21.52 22.31
N GLU A 435 -25.05 -21.78 23.52
CA GLU A 435 -26.00 -22.89 23.75
C GLU A 435 -27.35 -22.66 23.05
N ASN A 436 -27.80 -21.40 22.97
CA ASN A 436 -29.00 -21.01 22.24
C ASN A 436 -28.62 -20.38 20.90
N LYS A 437 -29.12 -20.94 19.79
CA LYS A 437 -28.81 -20.50 18.43
C LYS A 437 -29.86 -19.51 17.89
N THR A 438 -30.24 -18.52 18.69
CA THR A 438 -31.08 -17.40 18.25
C THR A 438 -30.33 -16.08 18.26
N LEU A 439 -30.69 -15.19 17.34
CA LEU A 439 -30.24 -13.81 17.26
C LEU A 439 -31.45 -12.88 17.08
N THR A 440 -31.34 -11.61 17.46
CA THR A 440 -32.39 -10.61 17.21
C THR A 440 -31.92 -9.54 16.24
N ILE A 441 -32.68 -9.30 15.18
CA ILE A 441 -32.51 -8.16 14.24
C ILE A 441 -33.24 -6.96 14.82
N THR A 442 -32.57 -5.81 14.96
CA THR A 442 -33.14 -4.56 15.49
C THR A 442 -33.84 -3.73 14.40
N SER A 443 -34.69 -2.78 14.81
CA SER A 443 -35.35 -1.82 13.91
C SER A 443 -34.60 -0.49 13.77
N GLU A 444 -33.54 -0.30 14.55
CA GLU A 444 -32.70 0.89 14.56
C GLU A 444 -31.24 0.44 14.33
N PRO A 445 -30.48 1.13 13.46
CA PRO A 445 -29.06 0.84 13.27
C PRO A 445 -28.28 1.30 14.50
N ILE A 446 -27.30 0.50 14.92
CA ILE A 446 -26.57 0.74 16.16
C ILE A 446 -25.46 1.77 15.92
N GLU A 447 -25.39 2.76 16.81
CA GLU A 447 -24.32 3.76 16.85
C GLU A 447 -23.06 3.16 17.50
N ARG A 448 -22.10 2.73 16.66
CA ARG A 448 -20.77 2.29 17.12
C ARG A 448 -19.79 3.46 17.01
N GLU A 449 -19.33 3.95 18.16
CA GLU A 449 -18.17 4.84 18.24
C GLU A 449 -16.90 4.04 17.90
N TYR A 450 -16.22 4.42 16.81
CA TYR A 450 -14.88 3.93 16.52
C TYR A 450 -13.83 4.73 17.29
N VAL A 451 -12.93 4.03 17.96
CA VAL A 451 -11.69 4.60 18.47
C VAL A 451 -10.74 4.82 17.29
N SER A 452 -10.03 5.95 17.26
CA SER A 452 -8.93 6.16 16.30
C SER A 452 -7.88 5.06 16.49
N SER A 453 -7.30 4.57 15.39
CA SER A 453 -6.27 3.52 15.37
C SER A 453 -5.50 3.56 14.05
N VAL A 454 -4.40 2.81 13.94
CA VAL A 454 -3.71 2.63 12.65
C VAL A 454 -4.52 1.64 11.79
N SER A 455 -4.83 2.00 10.54
CA SER A 455 -5.63 1.15 9.64
C SER A 455 -4.95 -0.19 9.38
N SER A 456 -5.72 -1.26 9.22
CA SER A 456 -5.18 -2.60 8.94
C SER A 456 -4.41 -2.66 7.61
N TYR A 457 -5.02 -2.16 6.54
CA TYR A 457 -4.49 -2.26 5.16
C TYR A 457 -3.28 -1.35 4.86
N THR A 458 -2.89 -0.41 5.73
CA THR A 458 -1.83 0.56 5.38
C THR A 458 -0.49 -0.15 5.18
N SER A 459 0.13 -0.02 4.00
CA SER A 459 1.36 -0.75 3.70
C SER A 459 2.50 -0.38 4.65
N TRP A 460 3.23 -1.39 5.12
CA TRP A 460 4.36 -1.22 6.02
C TRP A 460 5.65 -1.02 5.24
N GLY A 461 6.57 -0.20 5.76
CA GLY A 461 7.99 -0.30 5.43
C GLY A 461 8.63 -1.56 6.02
N VAL A 462 9.94 -1.76 5.89
CA VAL A 462 10.98 -0.77 5.54
C VAL A 462 11.15 -0.55 4.03
N LYS A 463 12.04 0.37 3.63
CA LYS A 463 12.61 0.31 2.28
C LYS A 463 13.57 -0.88 2.15
N ALA A 464 13.82 -1.33 0.92
CA ALA A 464 14.86 -2.32 0.58
C ALA A 464 16.20 -2.12 1.34
N SER A 465 16.65 -0.86 1.38
CA SER A 465 17.87 -0.37 2.01
C SER A 465 17.77 -0.14 3.53
N LEU A 466 16.74 -0.67 4.19
CA LEU A 466 16.47 -0.53 5.63
C LEU A 466 16.23 0.93 6.10
N ASP A 467 15.82 1.81 5.18
CA ASP A 467 15.36 3.15 5.54
C ASP A 467 13.92 3.11 6.07
N LEU A 468 13.61 3.96 7.07
CA LEU A 468 12.25 4.08 7.58
C LEU A 468 11.32 4.81 6.60
N ARG A 469 10.24 4.11 6.23
CA ARG A 469 8.99 4.62 5.63
C ARG A 469 7.83 3.86 6.33
N PRO A 470 6.57 4.37 6.30
CA PRO A 470 6.14 5.69 5.84
C PRO A 470 6.70 6.82 6.72
N ASP A 471 6.48 8.08 6.34
CA ASP A 471 7.04 9.24 7.07
C ASP A 471 6.08 9.81 8.10
N ILE A 472 4.79 9.83 7.79
CA ILE A 472 3.72 10.39 8.61
C ILE A 472 2.41 9.64 8.33
N MET A 473 1.42 9.80 9.20
CA MET A 473 0.08 9.25 9.03
C MET A 473 -0.93 10.38 8.86
N GLY A 474 -1.81 10.24 7.86
CA GLY A 474 -3.07 10.97 7.77
C GLY A 474 -4.22 10.07 8.21
N ILE A 475 -5.43 10.59 8.33
CA ILE A 475 -6.61 9.72 8.42
C ILE A 475 -6.82 9.14 7.01
N GLY A 476 -6.91 7.81 6.86
CA GLY A 476 -7.23 7.12 5.59
C GLY A 476 -8.40 6.11 5.64
N GLY A 477 -8.89 5.62 6.80
CA GLY A 477 -10.11 4.77 6.90
C GLY A 477 -11.48 5.40 7.30
N ARG A 478 -12.57 4.97 6.62
CA ARG A 478 -14.04 5.07 6.91
C ARG A 478 -14.81 6.40 6.74
N VAL A 479 -14.64 7.11 5.63
CA VAL A 479 -14.85 8.57 5.57
C VAL A 479 -15.50 8.86 4.15
N ARG A 480 -16.42 9.85 3.97
CA ARG A 480 -17.10 10.32 2.71
C ARG A 480 -16.44 11.44 1.81
N SER A 481 -16.69 11.60 0.52
CA SER A 481 -16.42 12.92 -0.15
C SER A 481 -17.27 13.07 -1.39
N ALA A 482 -16.99 14.11 -2.18
CA ALA A 482 -17.46 14.27 -3.55
C ALA A 482 -17.47 12.93 -4.29
N ALA A 483 -18.59 12.65 -4.96
CA ALA A 483 -18.87 11.39 -5.62
C ALA A 483 -19.63 11.62 -6.93
N TYR A 484 -20.02 10.52 -7.57
CA TYR A 484 -20.90 10.51 -8.73
C TYR A 484 -22.11 11.45 -8.59
N TYR A 485 -22.52 12.05 -9.71
CA TYR A 485 -23.77 12.80 -9.84
C TYR A 485 -23.93 13.94 -8.84
N SER A 486 -22.84 14.65 -8.49
CA SER A 486 -22.84 15.71 -7.47
C SER A 486 -23.25 15.23 -6.05
N GLY A 487 -23.07 13.93 -5.76
CA GLY A 487 -23.40 13.29 -4.49
C GLY A 487 -22.20 13.04 -3.59
N ASP A 488 -22.33 12.13 -2.63
CA ASP A 488 -21.24 11.77 -1.73
C ASP A 488 -21.23 10.27 -1.33
N CYS A 489 -20.06 9.72 -1.03
CA CYS A 489 -19.84 8.27 -0.85
C CYS A 489 -18.74 7.97 0.19
N THR A 490 -18.86 6.90 1.00
CA THR A 490 -17.89 6.52 2.07
C THR A 490 -16.92 5.43 1.62
N ALA A 491 -15.61 5.54 1.91
CA ALA A 491 -14.69 4.40 1.86
C ALA A 491 -13.42 4.57 2.74
N SER A 492 -12.33 3.87 2.38
CA SER A 492 -11.02 3.82 3.05
C SER A 492 -9.86 3.69 2.05
N GLY A 493 -8.68 4.22 2.38
CA GLY A 493 -7.40 4.01 1.65
C GLY A 493 -6.29 4.99 2.05
N THR A 494 -5.01 4.59 1.93
CA THR A 494 -3.86 5.53 2.10
C THR A 494 -3.82 6.60 1.00
N SER A 495 -4.44 6.31 -0.14
CA SER A 495 -4.85 7.23 -1.21
C SER A 495 -5.59 8.47 -0.71
N MET A 496 -6.09 8.47 0.54
CA MET A 496 -6.85 9.58 1.12
C MET A 496 -6.22 10.19 2.36
N ALA A 497 -5.41 9.42 3.08
CA ALA A 497 -4.46 9.99 4.01
C ALA A 497 -3.51 10.98 3.33
N SER A 498 -3.08 10.68 2.09
CA SER A 498 -2.25 11.58 1.28
C SER A 498 -2.87 12.97 1.01
N PRO A 499 -4.06 13.13 0.39
CA PRO A 499 -4.68 14.42 0.15
C PRO A 499 -5.12 15.13 1.44
N TYR A 500 -5.42 14.39 2.50
CA TYR A 500 -5.64 14.95 3.83
C TYR A 500 -4.36 15.64 4.35
N VAL A 501 -3.22 14.96 4.29
CA VAL A 501 -1.90 15.53 4.65
C VAL A 501 -1.49 16.65 3.69
N ALA A 502 -1.79 16.56 2.39
CA ALA A 502 -1.53 17.64 1.43
C ALA A 502 -2.35 18.91 1.76
N GLY A 503 -3.63 18.75 2.15
CA GLY A 503 -4.46 19.83 2.65
C GLY A 503 -3.93 20.44 3.96
N CYS A 504 -3.51 19.59 4.92
CA CYS A 504 -2.83 20.04 6.14
C CYS A 504 -1.53 20.82 5.83
N THR A 505 -0.76 20.36 4.84
CA THR A 505 0.46 21.02 4.37
C THR A 505 0.17 22.40 3.79
N ALA A 506 -0.86 22.52 2.94
CA ALA A 506 -1.24 23.79 2.33
C ALA A 506 -1.67 24.83 3.39
N VAL A 507 -2.57 24.47 4.31
CA VAL A 507 -3.01 25.42 5.35
C VAL A 507 -1.85 25.81 6.28
N LEU A 508 -0.93 24.90 6.59
CA LEU A 508 0.27 25.19 7.37
C LEU A 508 1.23 26.15 6.64
N ARG A 509 1.42 25.98 5.33
CA ARG A 509 2.18 26.94 4.50
C ARG A 509 1.57 28.33 4.54
N GLN A 510 0.24 28.46 4.46
CA GLN A 510 -0.45 29.75 4.59
C GLN A 510 -0.11 30.44 5.93
N TYR A 511 -0.16 29.71 7.05
CA TYR A 511 0.16 30.25 8.37
C TYR A 511 1.64 30.63 8.53
N LEU A 512 2.57 29.82 8.02
CA LEU A 512 4.00 30.15 8.08
C LEU A 512 4.36 31.35 7.20
N LYS A 513 3.73 31.49 6.01
CA LYS A 513 3.77 32.71 5.18
C LYS A 513 3.24 33.92 5.98
N LYS A 514 2.09 33.77 6.67
CA LYS A 514 1.44 34.80 7.52
C LYS A 514 2.25 35.21 8.75
N LEU A 515 3.08 34.32 9.31
CA LEU A 515 4.06 34.62 10.36
C LEU A 515 5.33 35.33 9.83
N GLY A 516 5.52 35.41 8.51
CA GLY A 516 6.72 35.99 7.91
C GLY A 516 7.95 35.06 7.95
N VAL A 517 7.75 33.73 7.90
CA VAL A 517 8.85 32.75 7.84
C VAL A 517 9.63 32.92 6.53
N ASN A 518 10.78 33.58 6.61
CA ASN A 518 11.61 33.94 5.47
C ASN A 518 12.55 32.79 5.05
N LEU A 519 11.97 31.64 4.70
CA LEU A 519 12.62 30.50 4.06
C LEU A 519 12.06 30.32 2.65
N THR A 520 12.83 29.74 1.73
CA THR A 520 12.42 29.49 0.34
C THR A 520 12.96 28.15 -0.16
N GLY A 521 12.40 27.62 -1.25
CA GLY A 521 12.86 26.38 -1.88
C GLY A 521 12.88 25.18 -0.91
N SER A 522 13.90 24.34 -1.05
CA SER A 522 14.14 23.16 -0.21
C SER A 522 14.18 23.48 1.29
N ASP A 523 14.67 24.64 1.72
CA ASP A 523 14.75 24.99 3.14
C ASP A 523 13.35 25.17 3.75
N PHE A 524 12.43 25.80 3.01
CA PHE A 524 11.03 25.92 3.44
C PHE A 524 10.31 24.57 3.38
N ALA A 525 10.46 23.82 2.28
CA ALA A 525 9.84 22.52 2.12
C ALA A 525 10.28 21.52 3.20
N ALA A 526 11.58 21.47 3.49
CA ALA A 526 12.13 20.64 4.56
C ALA A 526 11.73 21.13 5.96
N TYR A 527 11.65 22.45 6.21
CA TYR A 527 11.13 22.98 7.48
C TYR A 527 9.68 22.55 7.73
N VAL A 528 8.80 22.66 6.72
CA VAL A 528 7.39 22.23 6.82
C VAL A 528 7.30 20.72 7.09
N ARG A 529 8.01 19.87 6.33
CA ARG A 529 8.03 18.42 6.57
C ARG A 529 8.53 18.06 7.98
N ARG A 530 9.66 18.65 8.40
CA ARG A 530 10.24 18.43 9.74
C ARG A 530 9.29 18.85 10.86
N LEU A 531 8.58 19.97 10.70
CA LEU A 531 7.58 20.45 11.65
C LEU A 531 6.42 19.46 11.77
N MET A 532 5.79 19.10 10.66
CA MET A 532 4.66 18.15 10.64
C MET A 532 5.01 16.78 11.24
N MET A 533 6.23 16.27 10.99
CA MET A 533 6.71 15.03 11.58
C MET A 533 7.04 15.16 13.08
N ASN A 534 7.69 16.25 13.50
CA ASN A 534 8.02 16.46 14.92
C ASN A 534 6.78 16.57 15.82
N THR A 535 5.70 17.14 15.29
CA THR A 535 4.45 17.38 16.03
C THR A 535 3.37 16.34 15.77
N ALA A 536 3.69 15.30 14.99
CA ALA A 536 2.82 14.15 14.81
C ALA A 536 2.58 13.41 16.14
N VAL A 537 1.47 12.67 16.21
CA VAL A 537 1.04 11.94 17.40
C VAL A 537 1.13 10.44 17.13
N PRO A 538 2.20 9.76 17.58
CA PRO A 538 2.32 8.32 17.42
C PRO A 538 1.29 7.57 18.28
N TYR A 539 0.66 6.57 17.67
CA TYR A 539 -0.35 5.74 18.29
C TYR A 539 0.25 4.68 19.22
N GLU A 540 -0.46 4.39 20.33
CA GLU A 540 -0.10 3.36 21.30
C GLU A 540 -1.17 2.28 21.41
N GLU A 541 -0.72 1.03 21.54
CA GLU A 541 -1.51 -0.17 21.74
C GLU A 541 -0.87 -0.98 22.89
N ASP A 542 -1.66 -1.34 23.90
CA ASP A 542 -1.21 -1.95 25.18
C ASP A 542 -0.03 -1.23 25.87
N GLY A 543 0.08 0.08 25.71
CA GLY A 543 1.14 0.92 26.29
C GLY A 543 2.49 0.82 25.57
N ASN A 544 2.49 0.28 24.35
CA ASN A 544 3.61 0.26 23.42
C ASN A 544 3.26 1.10 22.18
N PHE A 545 4.22 1.83 21.63
CA PHE A 545 3.97 2.48 20.33
C PHE A 545 3.83 1.43 19.24
N VAL A 546 2.79 1.55 18.41
CA VAL A 546 2.72 0.78 17.16
C VAL A 546 3.96 1.10 16.32
N THR A 547 4.52 0.10 15.64
CA THR A 547 5.79 0.22 14.93
C THR A 547 5.88 1.45 14.01
N PRO A 548 7.00 2.19 14.03
CA PRO A 548 7.26 3.23 13.04
C PRO A 548 7.16 2.75 11.59
N ARG A 549 7.46 1.47 11.29
CA ARG A 549 7.31 0.88 9.95
C ARG A 549 5.88 0.93 9.42
N ARG A 550 4.88 1.11 10.28
CA ARG A 550 3.45 1.17 9.90
C ARG A 550 2.86 2.58 9.94
N GLN A 551 3.31 3.44 10.87
CA GLN A 551 2.72 4.78 11.09
C GLN A 551 3.68 5.97 10.90
N GLY A 552 4.97 5.73 10.61
CA GLY A 552 5.99 6.77 10.48
C GLY A 552 6.14 7.57 11.78
N ALA A 553 6.10 8.90 11.68
CA ALA A 553 6.10 9.79 12.86
C ALA A 553 4.78 9.77 13.66
N GLY A 554 3.72 9.13 13.17
CA GLY A 554 2.38 9.16 13.74
C GLY A 554 1.42 10.10 13.02
N LEU A 555 0.26 10.35 13.62
CA LEU A 555 -0.81 11.15 13.02
C LEU A 555 -0.47 12.64 12.98
N VAL A 556 -0.60 13.28 11.81
CA VAL A 556 -0.44 14.73 11.64
C VAL A 556 -1.30 15.53 12.63
N SER A 557 -0.70 16.50 13.34
CA SER A 557 -1.40 17.41 14.26
C SER A 557 -0.94 18.85 14.02
N LEU A 558 -1.89 19.68 13.59
CA LEU A 558 -1.67 21.08 13.22
C LEU A 558 -1.74 22.04 14.41
N ASP A 559 -2.53 21.70 15.43
CA ASP A 559 -2.59 22.40 16.71
C ASP A 559 -1.25 22.32 17.45
N LYS A 560 -0.57 21.16 17.42
CA LYS A 560 0.81 21.06 17.90
C LYS A 560 1.82 21.74 16.96
N ALA A 561 1.62 21.69 15.64
CA ALA A 561 2.50 22.36 14.68
C ALA A 561 2.62 23.87 14.92
N ILE A 562 1.53 24.56 15.28
CA ILE A 562 1.57 26.00 15.60
C ILE A 562 2.07 26.31 17.02
N ALA A 563 2.13 25.30 17.90
CA ALA A 563 2.61 25.44 19.28
C ALA A 563 4.08 24.98 19.47
N ALA A 564 4.67 24.26 18.51
CA ALA A 564 6.06 23.82 18.58
C ALA A 564 7.05 24.95 18.26
N LYS A 565 8.03 25.15 19.15
CA LYS A 565 9.14 26.11 18.97
C LYS A 565 10.47 25.43 18.71
N VAL A 566 10.59 24.14 19.03
CA VAL A 566 11.80 23.33 18.84
C VAL A 566 11.52 22.23 17.83
N LEU A 567 12.48 21.95 16.94
CA LEU A 567 12.49 20.74 16.10
C LEU A 567 13.69 19.86 16.45
N MET A 568 13.47 18.55 16.41
CA MET A 568 14.43 17.48 16.57
C MET A 568 14.67 16.78 15.22
N THR A 569 15.92 16.45 14.93
CA THR A 569 16.35 15.80 13.68
C THR A 569 17.49 14.81 13.95
N GLY A 570 17.59 13.76 13.13
CA GLY A 570 18.72 12.81 13.12
C GLY A 570 19.92 13.31 12.29
N ASP A 571 20.94 12.46 12.13
CA ASP A 571 22.22 12.78 11.45
C ASP A 571 22.03 13.28 10.01
N ALA A 572 21.11 12.66 9.26
CA ALA A 572 20.74 13.06 7.90
C ALA A 572 20.03 14.42 7.81
N GLY A 573 19.70 15.05 8.95
CA GLY A 573 18.92 16.29 9.02
C GLY A 573 17.42 16.08 8.83
N ASP A 574 16.92 14.85 8.77
CA ASP A 574 15.49 14.54 8.72
C ASP A 574 14.88 14.38 10.13
N ALA A 575 13.56 14.50 10.22
CA ALA A 575 12.80 14.28 11.45
C ALA A 575 12.57 12.76 11.74
N LYS A 576 13.61 11.95 11.56
CA LYS A 576 13.68 10.50 11.85
C LYS A 576 15.14 10.07 12.02
N VAL A 577 15.37 8.90 12.62
CA VAL A 577 16.71 8.30 12.78
C VAL A 577 16.73 6.88 12.17
N ASN A 578 17.46 6.72 11.06
CA ASN A 578 17.80 5.40 10.52
C ASN A 578 19.18 4.99 11.09
N LEU A 579 19.22 3.90 11.85
CA LEU A 579 20.44 3.28 12.37
C LEU A 579 20.97 2.17 11.46
N PHE A 580 20.17 1.75 10.48
CA PHE A 580 20.43 0.61 9.59
C PHE A 580 20.70 -0.70 10.37
N ASP A 581 21.56 -1.57 9.85
CA ASP A 581 21.80 -2.92 10.37
C ASP A 581 23.10 -3.05 11.17
N LYS A 582 23.41 -4.28 11.59
CA LYS A 582 24.57 -4.65 12.41
C LYS A 582 24.60 -3.91 13.75
N LEU A 583 23.42 -3.52 14.23
CA LEU A 583 23.22 -2.97 15.56
C LEU A 583 23.49 -4.08 16.60
N GLY A 584 24.36 -3.81 17.57
CA GLY A 584 24.51 -4.68 18.74
C GLY A 584 23.66 -4.19 19.91
N ASP A 585 23.77 -4.88 21.05
CA ASP A 585 23.16 -4.49 22.34
C ASP A 585 23.42 -3.04 22.76
N LYS A 586 24.42 -2.37 22.16
CA LYS A 586 24.84 -1.00 22.49
C LYS A 586 25.18 -0.21 21.23
N PHE A 587 24.63 0.99 21.14
CA PHE A 587 24.80 1.89 20.01
C PHE A 587 24.69 3.34 20.45
N SER A 588 25.12 4.26 19.60
CA SER A 588 24.96 5.70 19.80
C SER A 588 24.79 6.43 18.48
N PHE A 589 24.04 7.53 18.50
CA PHE A 589 23.72 8.33 17.32
C PHE A 589 23.62 9.81 17.69
N PRO A 590 23.83 10.73 16.73
CA PRO A 590 23.62 12.15 16.95
C PRO A 590 22.16 12.57 16.71
N LEU A 591 21.73 13.57 17.46
CA LEU A 591 20.51 14.35 17.26
C LEU A 591 20.88 15.82 17.16
N THR A 592 20.17 16.56 16.33
CA THR A 592 20.21 18.03 16.30
C THR A 592 18.87 18.60 16.73
N LEU A 593 18.89 19.36 17.82
CA LEU A 593 17.75 20.10 18.37
C LEU A 593 17.90 21.57 18.01
N THR A 594 16.88 22.20 17.43
CA THR A 594 16.91 23.62 17.04
C THR A 594 15.69 24.36 17.58
N ASN A 595 15.91 25.40 18.38
CA ASN A 595 14.88 26.32 18.81
C ASN A 595 14.72 27.47 17.80
N TYR A 596 13.53 27.63 17.24
CA TYR A 596 13.20 28.65 16.25
C TYR A 596 12.56 29.91 16.87
N SER A 597 12.35 29.96 18.19
CA SER A 597 11.77 31.12 18.88
C SER A 597 12.82 32.08 19.47
N ASP A 598 12.34 33.27 19.86
CA ASP A 598 13.08 34.35 20.51
C ASP A 598 13.14 34.21 22.05
N GLU A 599 12.59 33.12 22.62
CA GLU A 599 12.64 32.79 24.04
C GLU A 599 13.26 31.40 24.29
N ALA A 600 13.64 31.12 25.54
CA ALA A 600 14.15 29.80 25.91
C ALA A 600 13.01 28.77 26.03
N VAL A 601 13.28 27.53 25.65
CA VAL A 601 12.37 26.39 25.80
C VAL A 601 13.03 25.34 26.69
N THR A 602 12.29 24.75 27.62
CA THR A 602 12.78 23.65 28.46
C THR A 602 11.74 22.53 28.50
N TYR A 603 12.08 21.41 27.87
CA TYR A 603 11.37 20.15 28.07
C TYR A 603 11.78 19.53 29.41
N GLN A 604 10.82 19.05 30.19
CA GLN A 604 11.09 18.49 31.53
C GLN A 604 11.48 17.01 31.45
N LYS A 605 11.06 16.32 30.39
CA LYS A 605 11.37 14.92 30.12
C LYS A 605 11.98 14.76 28.73
N ALA A 606 13.12 14.07 28.69
CA ALA A 606 13.61 13.39 27.50
C ALA A 606 13.40 11.88 27.70
N GLU A 607 13.06 11.15 26.63
CA GLU A 607 12.83 9.71 26.71
C GLU A 607 13.09 9.02 25.36
N ILE A 608 13.49 7.75 25.42
CA ILE A 608 13.44 6.83 24.29
C ILE A 608 12.56 5.64 24.72
N ARG A 609 11.58 5.28 23.89
CA ARG A 609 10.72 4.09 24.07
C ARG A 609 10.87 3.20 22.85
N LEU A 610 11.42 2.01 23.06
CA LEU A 610 11.66 1.04 22.00
C LEU A 610 10.65 -0.11 22.00
N THR A 611 10.42 -0.64 20.80
CA THR A 611 9.66 -1.83 20.49
C THR A 611 10.44 -2.73 19.53
N THR A 612 9.97 -3.96 19.43
CA THR A 612 10.35 -5.00 18.45
C THR A 612 9.08 -5.78 18.12
N ASP A 613 9.06 -6.56 17.05
CA ASP A 613 7.90 -7.41 16.75
C ASP A 613 7.58 -8.40 17.88
N GLY A 614 6.28 -8.61 18.13
CA GLY A 614 5.78 -9.63 19.04
C GLY A 614 5.71 -11.01 18.37
N THR A 615 5.55 -12.07 19.17
CA THR A 615 5.30 -13.42 18.66
C THR A 615 4.21 -14.14 19.44
N TYR A 616 3.57 -15.13 18.80
CA TYR A 616 2.73 -16.14 19.44
C TYR A 616 2.95 -17.51 18.81
N TYR A 617 2.77 -18.59 19.57
CA TYR A 617 2.89 -19.96 19.06
C TYR A 617 1.55 -20.44 18.47
N ASP A 618 1.51 -20.76 17.17
CA ASP A 618 0.30 -21.30 16.54
C ASP A 618 0.24 -22.83 16.70
N THR A 619 -0.59 -23.29 17.63
CA THR A 619 -0.75 -24.70 17.98
C THR A 619 -1.33 -25.57 16.86
N ARG A 620 -1.75 -25.00 15.72
CA ARG A 620 -2.20 -25.75 14.54
C ARG A 620 -1.07 -26.01 13.54
N LEU A 621 -0.03 -25.18 13.56
CA LEU A 621 1.13 -25.24 12.67
C LEU A 621 2.41 -25.73 13.39
N GLU A 622 2.36 -25.81 14.73
CA GLU A 622 3.47 -26.20 15.62
C GLU A 622 4.73 -25.31 15.48
N LEU A 623 4.52 -24.02 15.19
CA LEU A 623 5.57 -23.01 15.00
C LEU A 623 5.23 -21.65 15.65
N ASP A 624 6.25 -20.85 15.92
CA ASP A 624 6.11 -19.47 16.38
C ASP A 624 5.82 -18.52 15.20
N ARG A 625 4.94 -17.54 15.44
CA ARG A 625 4.47 -16.57 14.45
C ARG A 625 4.65 -15.14 14.90
N THR A 626 5.12 -14.28 13.99
CA THR A 626 5.27 -12.84 14.23
C THR A 626 3.89 -12.16 14.25
N SER A 627 3.61 -11.36 15.29
CA SER A 627 2.32 -10.68 15.51
C SER A 627 2.45 -9.48 16.46
N GLY A 628 1.98 -8.32 16.00
CA GLY A 628 1.96 -7.07 16.77
C GLY A 628 3.35 -6.60 17.22
N GLN A 629 3.39 -5.76 18.26
CA GLN A 629 4.61 -5.21 18.84
C GLN A 629 4.74 -5.55 20.32
N GLN A 630 5.97 -5.77 20.79
CA GLN A 630 6.32 -5.89 22.20
C GLN A 630 7.37 -4.84 22.60
N LYS A 631 7.38 -4.47 23.88
CA LYS A 631 8.37 -3.54 24.42
C LYS A 631 9.79 -4.10 24.33
N LEU A 632 10.70 -3.38 23.69
CA LEU A 632 12.13 -3.63 23.78
C LEU A 632 12.71 -2.80 24.94
N ASN A 633 13.26 -3.45 25.96
CA ASN A 633 13.77 -2.75 27.13
C ASN A 633 15.18 -2.21 26.88
N CYS A 634 15.40 -0.95 27.22
CA CYS A 634 16.68 -0.26 27.05
C CYS A 634 16.97 0.72 28.20
N THR A 635 18.24 1.12 28.29
CA THR A 635 18.74 2.25 29.08
C THR A 635 19.40 3.26 28.16
N THR A 636 19.33 4.55 28.49
CA THR A 636 19.94 5.63 27.72
C THR A 636 20.39 6.77 28.65
N ASP A 637 21.27 7.64 28.17
CA ASP A 637 21.67 8.90 28.81
C ASP A 637 20.66 10.06 28.55
N PHE A 638 19.77 9.91 27.57
CA PHE A 638 18.78 10.90 27.17
C PHE A 638 17.50 10.86 28.06
N THR A 639 17.67 11.11 29.37
CA THR A 639 16.62 10.87 30.39
C THR A 639 16.40 12.01 31.40
N GLY A 640 16.53 13.27 30.98
CA GLY A 640 16.38 14.43 31.88
C GLY A 640 15.90 15.70 31.17
N PRO A 641 15.79 16.83 31.88
CA PRO A 641 15.35 18.09 31.29
C PRO A 641 16.29 18.60 30.19
N VAL A 642 15.72 19.07 29.09
CA VAL A 642 16.47 19.59 27.93
C VAL A 642 16.07 21.04 27.68
N THR A 643 16.96 21.95 28.07
CA THR A 643 16.86 23.39 27.79
C THR A 643 17.58 23.74 26.48
N LEU A 644 16.94 24.60 25.69
CA LEU A 644 17.52 25.37 24.60
C LEU A 644 17.28 26.86 24.84
N ALA A 645 18.29 27.70 24.61
CA ALA A 645 18.12 29.15 24.57
C ALA A 645 17.40 29.60 23.28
N ALA A 646 16.99 30.86 23.23
CA ALA A 646 16.44 31.51 22.04
C ALA A 646 17.40 31.34 20.83
N GLY A 647 16.89 30.84 19.71
CA GLY A 647 17.69 30.58 18.51
C GLY A 647 18.79 29.51 18.64
N GLU A 648 18.85 28.72 19.73
CA GLU A 648 19.92 27.73 19.91
C GLU A 648 19.74 26.53 18.98
N THR A 649 20.79 26.20 18.23
CA THR A 649 20.98 24.88 17.59
C THR A 649 21.97 24.08 18.43
N LYS A 650 21.60 22.86 18.81
CA LYS A 650 22.29 22.03 19.79
C LYS A 650 22.40 20.59 19.32
N ALA A 651 23.63 20.15 19.05
CA ALA A 651 23.92 18.75 18.81
C ALA A 651 23.98 17.97 20.14
N VAL A 652 23.41 16.77 20.15
CA VAL A 652 23.40 15.83 21.28
C VAL A 652 23.77 14.45 20.74
N THR A 653 24.81 13.80 21.29
CA THR A 653 25.02 12.37 21.07
C THR A 653 24.23 11.61 22.12
N VAL A 654 23.38 10.69 21.69
CA VAL A 654 22.61 9.80 22.58
C VAL A 654 23.23 8.42 22.56
N SER A 655 23.39 7.82 23.75
CA SER A 655 23.84 6.44 23.93
C SER A 655 22.66 5.55 24.33
N VAL A 656 22.57 4.36 23.75
CA VAL A 656 21.55 3.35 24.12
C VAL A 656 22.25 2.03 24.48
N SER A 657 21.67 1.31 25.44
CA SER A 657 22.03 -0.08 25.74
C SER A 657 20.75 -0.88 26.01
N LEU A 658 20.51 -1.90 25.18
CA LEU A 658 19.38 -2.81 25.28
C LEU A 658 19.53 -3.77 26.47
N ASP A 659 18.44 -4.37 26.93
CA ASP A 659 18.50 -5.44 27.92
C ASP A 659 19.03 -6.72 27.28
N ALA A 660 20.27 -7.08 27.60
CA ALA A 660 20.94 -8.25 27.04
C ALA A 660 20.27 -9.60 27.39
N ALA A 661 19.37 -9.66 28.39
CA ALA A 661 18.61 -10.88 28.70
C ALA A 661 17.30 -10.99 27.88
N GLN A 662 16.78 -9.87 27.39
CA GLN A 662 15.78 -9.83 26.33
C GLN A 662 16.40 -10.11 24.96
N CYS A 663 17.54 -9.48 24.63
CA CYS A 663 18.20 -9.66 23.33
C CYS A 663 18.48 -11.14 23.04
N ARG A 664 19.06 -11.90 23.98
CA ARG A 664 19.29 -13.36 23.80
C ARG A 664 18.03 -14.18 23.52
N LYS A 665 16.86 -13.78 24.01
CA LYS A 665 15.59 -14.47 23.70
C LYS A 665 15.07 -14.10 22.32
N LEU A 666 15.34 -12.88 21.87
CA LEU A 666 15.01 -12.43 20.52
C LEU A 666 15.96 -13.07 19.50
N GLU A 667 17.25 -13.23 19.82
CA GLU A 667 18.23 -14.02 19.05
C GLU A 667 17.85 -15.51 18.95
N GLU A 668 17.22 -16.08 19.99
CA GLU A 668 16.70 -17.47 20.01
C GLU A 668 15.42 -17.65 19.16
N LEU A 669 14.68 -16.57 18.86
CA LEU A 669 13.45 -16.59 18.05
C LEU A 669 13.70 -16.05 16.63
N PHE A 670 14.05 -14.77 16.52
CA PHE A 670 14.36 -14.05 15.29
C PHE A 670 15.79 -14.37 14.84
N LYS A 671 15.99 -15.60 14.37
CA LYS A 671 17.28 -16.22 14.02
C LYS A 671 18.25 -15.37 13.16
N TYR A 672 17.74 -14.49 12.30
CA TYR A 672 18.55 -13.62 11.43
C TYR A 672 18.70 -12.18 11.94
N GLY A 673 17.93 -11.82 12.97
CA GLY A 673 17.90 -10.51 13.60
C GLY A 673 16.49 -9.94 13.78
N PHE A 674 16.37 -8.93 14.65
CA PHE A 674 15.11 -8.29 15.03
C PHE A 674 15.19 -6.75 14.98
N PHE A 675 14.04 -6.09 14.84
CA PHE A 675 14.00 -4.62 14.82
C PHE A 675 14.18 -4.01 16.22
N ALA A 676 15.03 -2.99 16.31
CA ALA A 676 15.23 -2.15 17.49
C ALA A 676 14.77 -0.72 17.15
N GLU A 677 13.46 -0.53 17.21
CA GLU A 677 12.76 0.64 16.68
C GLU A 677 11.90 1.33 17.75
N GLY A 678 11.28 2.46 17.43
CA GLY A 678 10.36 3.16 18.32
C GLY A 678 10.48 4.68 18.20
N TYR A 679 10.40 5.39 19.33
CA TYR A 679 10.32 6.85 19.35
C TYR A 679 11.28 7.50 20.35
N ILE A 680 11.81 8.65 19.93
CA ILE A 680 12.59 9.59 20.74
C ILE A 680 11.67 10.77 21.05
N LEU A 681 11.51 11.14 22.33
CA LEU A 681 10.51 12.10 22.78
C LEU A 681 11.11 13.21 23.65
N LEU A 682 10.55 14.42 23.51
CA LEU A 682 10.78 15.58 24.36
C LEU A 682 9.43 16.16 24.80
N SER A 683 9.18 16.19 26.11
CA SER A 683 7.85 16.55 26.64
C SER A 683 7.86 17.37 27.93
N GLY A 684 6.71 18.00 28.21
CA GLY A 684 6.44 18.79 29.41
C GLY A 684 6.95 20.23 29.36
N ALA A 685 7.14 20.82 28.18
CA ALA A 685 7.50 22.24 28.07
C ALA A 685 6.28 23.13 28.35
N GLU A 686 6.48 24.21 29.12
CA GLU A 686 5.38 25.15 29.47
C GLU A 686 4.97 26.05 28.28
N ASN A 687 5.88 26.23 27.31
CA ASN A 687 5.76 27.22 26.24
C ASN A 687 5.95 26.66 24.82
N SER A 688 6.08 25.34 24.65
CA SER A 688 6.25 24.66 23.37
C SER A 688 5.48 23.34 23.39
N ALA A 689 4.97 22.89 22.25
CA ALA A 689 4.37 21.55 22.14
C ALA A 689 5.38 20.44 22.45
N ASP A 690 4.88 19.32 23.00
CA ASP A 690 5.59 18.05 23.06
C ASP A 690 5.91 17.54 21.64
N ILE A 691 7.14 17.08 21.42
CA ILE A 691 7.63 16.63 20.10
C ILE A 691 8.25 15.23 20.18
N SER A 692 8.20 14.51 19.06
CA SER A 692 8.85 13.21 18.91
C SER A 692 9.35 12.97 17.48
N ILE A 693 10.39 12.15 17.33
CA ILE A 693 10.77 11.58 16.04
C ILE A 693 10.88 10.05 16.14
N PRO A 694 10.53 9.31 15.08
CA PRO A 694 10.71 7.86 15.05
C PRO A 694 12.17 7.47 14.83
N MET A 695 12.52 6.28 15.28
CA MET A 695 13.83 5.64 15.12
C MET A 695 13.65 4.19 14.64
N LEU A 696 14.51 3.77 13.72
CA LEU A 696 14.56 2.42 13.17
C LEU A 696 16.01 1.90 13.19
N GLY A 697 16.20 0.65 13.60
CA GLY A 697 17.45 -0.08 13.46
C GLY A 697 17.21 -1.59 13.49
N TYR A 698 18.18 -2.38 13.05
CA TYR A 698 18.09 -3.84 13.00
C TYR A 698 19.26 -4.48 13.75
N HIS A 699 18.94 -5.25 14.80
CA HIS A 699 19.90 -6.05 15.56
C HIS A 699 20.07 -7.39 14.85
N GLY A 700 21.16 -7.51 14.10
CA GLY A 700 21.39 -8.57 13.12
C GLY A 700 22.05 -8.02 11.85
N ASP A 701 22.37 -8.89 10.90
CA ASP A 701 22.90 -8.48 9.59
C ASP A 701 21.77 -8.58 8.56
N TRP A 702 21.28 -7.44 8.08
CA TRP A 702 20.12 -7.36 7.19
C TRP A 702 20.38 -8.06 5.85
N ALA A 703 21.63 -8.23 5.46
CA ALA A 703 22.04 -8.99 4.27
C ALA A 703 22.16 -10.51 4.52
N GLN A 704 21.85 -11.01 5.73
CA GLN A 704 21.80 -12.46 6.05
C GLN A 704 20.38 -13.03 6.12
N ILE A 705 19.33 -12.19 6.07
CA ILE A 705 17.95 -12.68 5.94
C ILE A 705 17.83 -13.43 4.60
N PRO A 706 17.27 -14.65 4.58
CA PRO A 706 17.09 -15.42 3.34
C PRO A 706 16.32 -14.65 2.27
N ILE A 707 16.77 -14.78 1.02
CA ILE A 707 16.00 -14.35 -0.17
C ILE A 707 14.88 -15.38 -0.47
N THR A 708 15.04 -16.62 0.00
CA THR A 708 14.13 -17.74 -0.25
C THR A 708 13.47 -18.24 1.02
N ASP A 709 12.15 -18.45 1.00
CA ASP A 709 11.40 -19.11 2.06
C ASP A 709 11.06 -20.56 1.63
N PRO A 710 11.71 -21.60 2.21
CA PRO A 710 11.49 -22.98 1.80
C PRO A 710 10.10 -23.56 2.16
N GLU A 711 9.26 -22.82 2.90
CA GLU A 711 7.87 -23.22 3.16
C GLU A 711 6.89 -22.70 2.09
N THR A 712 7.17 -21.57 1.43
CA THR A 712 6.30 -20.99 0.38
C THR A 712 6.90 -20.98 -1.03
N ASP A 713 8.23 -21.01 -1.18
CA ASP A 713 8.89 -21.14 -2.48
C ASP A 713 8.63 -22.53 -3.11
N SER A 714 8.51 -22.53 -4.43
CA SER A 714 8.06 -23.69 -5.20
C SER A 714 8.85 -23.90 -6.51
N ILE A 715 8.81 -25.12 -7.02
CA ILE A 715 9.35 -25.49 -8.33
C ILE A 715 8.19 -25.69 -9.29
N MET A 716 8.31 -25.11 -10.49
CA MET A 716 7.35 -25.32 -11.58
C MET A 716 7.73 -26.57 -12.37
N ILE A 717 6.82 -27.54 -12.42
CA ILE A 717 6.99 -28.81 -13.14
C ILE A 717 5.92 -28.93 -14.23
N GLN A 718 6.33 -29.30 -15.44
CA GLN A 718 5.41 -29.49 -16.56
C GLN A 718 4.78 -30.90 -16.58
N PHE A 719 3.46 -30.95 -16.75
CA PHE A 719 2.72 -32.17 -17.08
C PHE A 719 1.71 -31.83 -18.19
N GLY A 720 1.93 -32.37 -19.40
CA GLY A 720 1.16 -32.03 -20.59
C GLY A 720 1.46 -30.62 -21.09
N GLU A 721 0.42 -29.88 -21.47
CA GLU A 721 0.50 -28.44 -21.77
C GLU A 721 0.42 -27.55 -20.51
N THR A 722 0.12 -28.15 -19.35
CA THR A 722 -0.07 -27.45 -18.07
C THR A 722 1.22 -27.46 -17.24
N THR A 723 1.40 -26.43 -16.42
CA THR A 723 2.54 -26.31 -15.49
C THR A 723 2.04 -26.12 -14.06
N TYR A 724 2.63 -26.82 -13.10
CA TYR A 724 2.15 -26.89 -11.72
C TYR A 724 3.19 -26.39 -10.73
N SER A 725 2.74 -25.57 -9.76
CA SER A 725 3.52 -25.16 -8.59
C SER A 725 3.57 -26.29 -7.58
N VAL A 726 4.77 -26.62 -7.07
CA VAL A 726 5.00 -27.65 -6.05
C VAL A 726 5.99 -27.11 -5.00
N PRO A 727 5.65 -27.08 -3.69
CA PRO A 727 6.53 -26.54 -2.65
C PRO A 727 7.90 -27.23 -2.58
N LEU A 728 8.96 -26.47 -2.29
CA LEU A 728 10.33 -27.01 -2.14
C LEU A 728 10.44 -28.13 -1.10
N SER A 729 9.59 -28.10 -0.08
CA SER A 729 9.51 -29.09 1.00
C SER A 729 8.80 -30.42 0.61
N ILE A 730 8.15 -30.49 -0.56
CA ILE A 730 7.34 -31.66 -0.99
C ILE A 730 7.60 -31.99 -2.46
N VAL A 731 8.81 -32.44 -2.79
CA VAL A 731 9.16 -32.85 -4.17
C VAL A 731 9.52 -34.33 -4.27
N ARG A 732 8.59 -35.13 -4.84
CA ARG A 732 8.78 -36.43 -5.52
C ARG A 732 7.49 -36.83 -6.28
N THR A 733 7.39 -36.56 -7.58
CA THR A 733 6.17 -36.88 -8.39
C THR A 733 6.43 -37.56 -9.73
N GLY A 734 7.16 -36.93 -10.66
CA GLY A 734 7.23 -37.29 -12.11
C GLY A 734 7.18 -38.79 -12.46
N LEU A 735 8.23 -39.55 -12.10
CA LEU A 735 8.34 -40.97 -12.46
C LEU A 735 7.27 -41.86 -11.81
N LEU A 736 6.82 -41.53 -10.60
CA LEU A 736 5.79 -42.30 -9.89
C LEU A 736 4.39 -42.00 -10.44
N TYR A 737 4.12 -40.73 -10.79
CA TYR A 737 2.90 -40.36 -11.51
C TYR A 737 2.79 -41.11 -12.83
N LYS A 738 3.87 -41.21 -13.61
CA LYS A 738 3.89 -42.04 -14.84
C LYS A 738 3.50 -43.49 -14.57
N GLN A 739 4.09 -44.12 -13.56
CA GLN A 739 3.79 -45.52 -13.20
C GLN A 739 2.35 -45.75 -12.70
N ILE A 740 1.67 -44.69 -12.22
CA ILE A 740 0.26 -44.73 -11.83
C ILE A 740 -0.64 -44.44 -13.05
N LEU A 741 -0.30 -43.46 -13.89
CA LEU A 741 -0.98 -43.13 -15.15
C LEU A 741 -1.03 -44.33 -16.11
N GLU A 742 0.03 -45.15 -16.16
CA GLU A 742 0.08 -46.43 -16.89
C GLU A 742 -0.98 -47.47 -16.42
N ARG A 743 -1.75 -47.17 -15.36
CA ARG A 743 -2.85 -48.00 -14.81
C ARG A 743 -4.22 -47.32 -14.88
N VAL A 744 -4.27 -46.03 -15.19
CA VAL A 744 -5.52 -45.26 -15.31
C VAL A 744 -6.19 -45.59 -16.65
N PRO A 745 -7.51 -45.80 -16.71
CA PRO A 745 -8.23 -45.98 -17.97
C PRO A 745 -8.03 -44.80 -18.92
N GLU A 746 -7.82 -45.06 -20.22
CA GLU A 746 -7.55 -44.04 -21.26
C GLU A 746 -8.64 -42.95 -21.33
N GLU A 747 -9.87 -43.29 -20.94
CA GLU A 747 -11.04 -42.42 -20.84
C GLU A 747 -11.12 -41.57 -19.55
N GLU A 748 -10.28 -41.85 -18.55
CA GLU A 748 -10.14 -41.05 -17.31
C GLU A 748 -8.89 -40.15 -17.33
N ILE A 749 -7.83 -40.51 -18.10
CA ILE A 749 -6.54 -39.78 -18.18
C ILE A 749 -6.73 -38.27 -18.43
N TYR A 750 -7.71 -37.86 -19.25
CA TYR A 750 -7.95 -36.43 -19.53
C TYR A 750 -8.32 -35.61 -18.29
N ARG A 751 -8.99 -36.19 -17.28
CA ARG A 751 -9.32 -35.47 -16.02
C ARG A 751 -8.07 -35.24 -15.19
N VAL A 752 -7.21 -36.26 -15.13
CA VAL A 752 -5.92 -36.24 -14.44
C VAL A 752 -4.99 -35.13 -14.97
N ILE A 753 -5.15 -34.74 -16.24
CA ILE A 753 -4.36 -33.70 -16.90
C ILE A 753 -4.96 -32.30 -16.70
N GLU A 754 -6.27 -32.19 -16.42
CA GLU A 754 -6.93 -30.88 -16.22
C GLU A 754 -6.79 -30.35 -14.77
N ASP A 755 -6.88 -31.19 -13.73
CA ASP A 755 -6.81 -30.73 -12.32
C ASP A 755 -6.14 -31.72 -11.33
N PRO A 756 -4.84 -32.07 -11.53
CA PRO A 756 -4.10 -32.96 -10.64
C PRO A 756 -3.79 -32.37 -9.25
N ILE A 757 -4.21 -31.14 -8.94
CA ILE A 757 -4.07 -30.54 -7.59
C ILE A 757 -5.35 -30.76 -6.76
N LYS A 758 -6.57 -30.68 -7.34
CA LYS A 758 -7.73 -31.29 -6.66
C LYS A 758 -7.54 -32.80 -6.51
N GLU A 759 -6.93 -33.45 -7.50
CA GLU A 759 -6.58 -34.87 -7.45
C GLU A 759 -5.20 -35.15 -6.80
N PHE A 760 -4.59 -34.20 -6.07
CA PHE A 760 -3.52 -34.56 -5.10
C PHE A 760 -4.09 -35.45 -3.98
N MET A 761 -5.41 -35.43 -3.80
CA MET A 761 -6.21 -36.39 -3.06
C MET A 761 -6.74 -37.55 -3.96
N PHE A 762 -5.94 -38.02 -4.92
CA PHE A 762 -6.35 -39.03 -5.92
C PHE A 762 -7.09 -40.22 -5.30
N ASP A 763 -8.18 -40.63 -5.95
CA ASP A 763 -9.06 -41.66 -5.40
C ASP A 763 -8.30 -42.95 -5.10
N TYR A 764 -8.63 -43.57 -3.96
CA TYR A 764 -7.69 -44.38 -3.18
C TYR A 764 -7.41 -45.77 -3.79
N ASP A 765 -7.87 -46.04 -5.01
CA ASP A 765 -7.95 -47.38 -5.60
C ASP A 765 -6.80 -47.71 -6.57
N TYR A 766 -6.22 -46.73 -7.27
CA TYR A 766 -5.17 -46.98 -8.29
C TYR A 766 -3.74 -47.04 -7.74
N ALA A 767 -3.44 -46.35 -6.64
CA ALA A 767 -2.12 -46.34 -6.00
C ALA A 767 -2.01 -47.39 -4.88
N THR A 768 -0.95 -48.18 -4.86
CA THR A 768 -0.75 -49.21 -3.82
C THR A 768 -0.38 -48.60 -2.46
N ASN A 769 -0.59 -49.37 -1.39
CA ASN A 769 -0.25 -48.95 -0.02
C ASN A 769 1.26 -48.78 0.23
N GLU A 770 2.13 -49.21 -0.68
CA GLU A 770 3.56 -48.97 -0.59
C GLU A 770 3.97 -47.69 -1.35
N GLU A 771 3.37 -47.43 -2.51
CA GLU A 771 3.53 -46.16 -3.25
C GLU A 771 3.00 -44.97 -2.45
N LYS A 772 1.84 -45.14 -1.78
CA LYS A 772 1.30 -44.16 -0.82
C LYS A 772 2.27 -43.84 0.33
N LYS A 773 3.02 -44.83 0.82
CA LYS A 773 4.08 -44.59 1.83
C LYS A 773 5.29 -43.90 1.22
N GLN A 774 5.67 -44.25 0.00
CA GLN A 774 6.82 -43.64 -0.68
C GLN A 774 6.58 -42.15 -0.97
N LEU A 775 5.36 -41.78 -1.37
CA LEU A 775 4.91 -40.39 -1.44
C LEU A 775 5.02 -39.70 -0.06
N ALA A 776 4.57 -40.37 1.02
CA ALA A 776 4.55 -39.80 2.37
C ALA A 776 5.87 -39.84 3.16
N SER A 777 7.01 -40.23 2.57
CA SER A 777 8.26 -40.49 3.33
C SER A 777 9.56 -39.92 2.75
N ASN A 778 9.52 -39.14 1.66
CA ASN A 778 10.74 -38.68 0.97
C ASN A 778 10.59 -37.22 0.51
N ALA A 779 11.24 -36.28 1.21
CA ALA A 779 10.88 -34.86 1.15
C ALA A 779 11.79 -33.95 0.29
N MET A 780 12.80 -34.47 -0.44
CA MET A 780 13.88 -33.62 -1.01
C MET A 780 14.45 -34.08 -2.37
N GLU A 781 13.67 -34.68 -3.29
CA GLU A 781 14.23 -35.16 -4.57
C GLU A 781 13.37 -34.86 -5.80
N CYS A 782 13.80 -33.89 -6.61
CA CYS A 782 13.24 -33.67 -7.94
C CYS A 782 13.74 -34.72 -8.94
N TRP A 783 12.82 -35.31 -9.72
CA TRP A 783 13.11 -36.29 -10.77
C TRP A 783 12.39 -35.90 -12.07
N ILE A 784 13.15 -35.53 -13.10
CA ILE A 784 12.65 -35.30 -14.46
C ILE A 784 12.84 -36.54 -15.35
N SER A 785 12.02 -36.66 -16.39
CA SER A 785 12.06 -37.74 -17.39
C SER A 785 12.19 -37.18 -18.82
N PRO A 786 13.30 -36.49 -19.16
CA PRO A 786 13.50 -35.82 -20.46
C PRO A 786 13.57 -36.81 -21.63
N ASN A 787 12.41 -37.12 -22.19
CA ASN A 787 12.18 -38.14 -23.22
C ASN A 787 11.14 -37.71 -24.29
N ARG A 788 10.52 -36.53 -24.11
CA ARG A 788 9.50 -35.90 -24.96
C ARG A 788 8.10 -36.55 -24.91
N ASP A 789 7.71 -37.18 -23.80
CA ASP A 789 6.35 -37.67 -23.55
C ASP A 789 5.44 -36.68 -22.79
N SER A 790 5.96 -35.48 -22.47
CA SER A 790 5.32 -34.40 -21.72
C SER A 790 5.01 -34.69 -20.24
N ILE A 791 5.57 -35.75 -19.65
CA ILE A 791 5.39 -36.07 -18.22
C ILE A 791 6.70 -35.78 -17.47
N ALA A 792 6.79 -34.59 -16.86
CA ALA A 792 7.98 -34.11 -16.17
C ALA A 792 9.26 -34.10 -17.04
N ASP A 793 9.14 -33.77 -18.33
CA ASP A 793 10.27 -33.56 -19.26
C ASP A 793 11.21 -32.42 -18.80
N ALA A 794 10.65 -31.42 -18.13
CA ALA A 794 11.32 -30.16 -17.79
C ALA A 794 10.96 -29.68 -16.38
N VAL A 795 11.93 -29.05 -15.73
CA VAL A 795 11.67 -28.00 -14.73
C VAL A 795 11.54 -26.69 -15.49
N THR A 796 10.40 -26.03 -15.39
CA THR A 796 10.02 -24.89 -16.24
C THR A 796 10.17 -23.53 -15.55
N GLY A 797 10.57 -23.53 -14.28
CA GLY A 797 10.94 -22.34 -13.52
C GLY A 797 11.11 -22.64 -12.02
N PHE A 798 11.83 -21.76 -11.33
CA PHE A 798 11.66 -21.58 -9.88
C PHE A 798 10.58 -20.53 -9.68
N ARG A 799 9.54 -20.87 -8.93
CA ARG A 799 8.50 -19.93 -8.54
C ARG A 799 8.78 -19.51 -7.10
N TYR A 800 9.53 -18.43 -6.98
CA TYR A 800 9.55 -17.63 -5.77
C TYR A 800 8.16 -17.03 -5.63
N GLU A 801 7.31 -17.54 -4.73
CA GLU A 801 5.98 -16.99 -4.54
C GLU A 801 6.09 -15.78 -3.60
N ASP A 802 6.29 -14.57 -4.13
CA ASP A 802 6.14 -13.21 -3.53
C ASP A 802 6.20 -13.08 -1.98
N GLY A 803 7.16 -13.75 -1.34
CA GLY A 803 7.37 -13.78 0.11
C GLY A 803 8.84 -13.86 0.53
N GLY A 804 9.71 -14.14 -0.44
CA GLY A 804 11.14 -13.86 -0.35
C GLY A 804 11.43 -12.38 -0.60
N ARG A 805 12.62 -11.95 -0.19
CA ARG A 805 13.13 -10.58 -0.45
C ARG A 805 13.37 -10.38 -1.94
N PHE A 806 13.19 -9.15 -2.44
CA PHE A 806 13.42 -8.86 -3.85
C PHE A 806 14.85 -9.21 -4.30
N THR A 807 14.96 -9.75 -5.51
CA THR A 807 16.24 -10.07 -6.14
C THR A 807 16.28 -9.48 -7.54
N SER A 808 17.29 -8.64 -7.80
CA SER A 808 17.51 -8.01 -9.09
C SER A 808 18.27 -8.90 -10.09
N ARG A 809 18.78 -10.07 -9.67
CA ARG A 809 19.56 -11.01 -10.49
C ARG A 809 19.42 -12.46 -10.04
N SER A 810 18.40 -13.16 -10.56
CA SER A 810 18.34 -14.63 -10.53
C SER A 810 19.12 -15.22 -11.72
N ASN A 811 19.63 -16.44 -11.53
CA ASN A 811 20.18 -17.32 -12.56
C ASN A 811 20.02 -18.77 -12.10
N ALA A 812 19.85 -19.72 -13.03
CA ALA A 812 19.78 -21.14 -12.75
C ALA A 812 21.00 -21.86 -13.33
N GLN A 813 21.68 -22.65 -12.49
CA GLN A 813 22.78 -23.52 -12.91
C GLN A 813 22.41 -24.98 -12.69
N LEU A 814 22.72 -25.84 -13.67
CA LEU A 814 22.69 -27.29 -13.50
C LEU A 814 24.12 -27.76 -13.26
N LEU A 815 24.31 -28.58 -12.23
CA LEU A 815 25.59 -29.18 -11.89
C LEU A 815 25.49 -30.71 -11.93
N ASP A 816 26.60 -31.38 -12.24
CA ASP A 816 26.70 -32.83 -12.06
C ASP A 816 26.94 -33.21 -10.58
N ALA A 817 26.99 -34.52 -10.30
CA ALA A 817 27.17 -35.03 -8.94
C ALA A 817 28.57 -34.76 -8.34
N ASP A 818 29.55 -34.37 -9.16
CA ASP A 818 30.90 -33.95 -8.73
C ASP A 818 31.02 -32.41 -8.60
N GLY A 819 29.97 -31.66 -8.94
CA GLY A 819 29.90 -30.20 -8.84
C GLY A 819 30.40 -29.44 -10.08
N ASN A 820 30.54 -30.10 -11.24
CA ASN A 820 30.87 -29.40 -12.48
C ASN A 820 29.60 -28.79 -13.10
N VAL A 821 29.68 -27.56 -13.60
CA VAL A 821 28.54 -26.89 -14.23
C VAL A 821 28.25 -27.50 -15.61
N LEU A 822 27.08 -28.12 -15.76
CA LEU A 822 26.55 -28.68 -17.00
C LEU A 822 25.78 -27.63 -17.82
N TYR A 823 25.13 -26.67 -17.14
CA TYR A 823 24.41 -25.56 -17.75
C TYR A 823 24.50 -24.31 -16.85
N ASP A 824 24.68 -23.16 -17.47
CA ASP A 824 24.69 -21.84 -16.83
C ASP A 824 23.75 -20.92 -17.61
N GLY A 825 22.70 -20.42 -16.95
CA GLY A 825 21.72 -19.55 -17.57
C GLY A 825 22.22 -18.11 -17.78
N ALA A 826 21.40 -17.30 -18.46
CA ALA A 826 21.64 -15.86 -18.54
C ALA A 826 21.08 -15.16 -17.29
N PRO A 827 21.81 -14.22 -16.66
CA PRO A 827 21.29 -13.44 -15.54
C PRO A 827 20.00 -12.70 -15.90
N GLY A 828 18.98 -12.79 -15.05
CA GLY A 828 17.67 -12.18 -15.29
C GLY A 828 16.76 -12.96 -16.25
N ALA A 829 17.24 -14.06 -16.85
CA ALA A 829 16.34 -14.99 -17.54
C ALA A 829 15.53 -15.78 -16.50
N VAL A 830 14.30 -15.31 -16.24
CA VAL A 830 13.24 -16.17 -15.66
C VAL A 830 13.22 -17.45 -16.50
N ALA A 831 13.40 -18.60 -15.86
CA ALA A 831 13.87 -19.84 -16.50
C ALA A 831 12.77 -20.61 -17.28
N ASN A 832 11.94 -19.86 -18.01
CA ASN A 832 10.78 -20.32 -18.76
C ASN A 832 11.16 -21.42 -19.76
N ASN A 833 10.81 -22.66 -19.40
CA ASN A 833 10.89 -23.87 -20.22
C ASN A 833 12.30 -24.30 -20.66
N CYS A 834 13.07 -24.89 -19.74
CA CYS A 834 14.27 -25.66 -20.05
C CYS A 834 13.91 -27.13 -20.42
N GLU A 835 13.64 -27.40 -21.69
CA GLU A 835 13.56 -28.78 -22.20
C GLU A 835 14.97 -29.39 -22.32
N PHE A 836 15.15 -30.56 -21.70
CA PHE A 836 16.36 -31.37 -21.80
C PHE A 836 16.11 -32.59 -22.69
N GLU A 837 17.18 -33.17 -23.24
CA GLU A 837 17.16 -34.45 -23.93
C GLU A 837 18.34 -35.30 -23.44
N LYS A 838 18.07 -36.53 -23.00
CA LYS A 838 19.12 -37.47 -22.58
C LYS A 838 19.78 -38.10 -23.81
N LEU A 839 21.11 -37.95 -23.94
CA LEU A 839 21.86 -38.54 -25.06
C LEU A 839 22.30 -39.98 -24.75
N GLU A 840 23.07 -40.18 -23.66
CA GLU A 840 23.49 -41.50 -23.17
C GLU A 840 23.42 -41.56 -21.62
N GLU A 841 24.14 -42.49 -20.97
CA GLU A 841 23.98 -42.80 -19.53
C GLU A 841 24.70 -41.77 -18.61
N GLY A 842 24.20 -40.54 -18.61
CA GLY A 842 24.64 -39.45 -17.73
C GLY A 842 24.54 -38.07 -18.40
N ASP A 843 24.73 -38.04 -19.72
CA ASP A 843 24.80 -36.81 -20.51
C ASP A 843 23.42 -36.34 -21.00
N TYR A 844 23.15 -35.05 -20.79
CA TYR A 844 21.96 -34.34 -21.29
C TYR A 844 22.36 -33.21 -22.24
N THR A 845 21.48 -32.86 -23.18
CA THR A 845 21.64 -31.72 -24.08
C THR A 845 20.40 -30.84 -24.07
N TYR A 846 20.61 -29.53 -24.18
CA TYR A 846 19.57 -28.50 -24.10
C TYR A 846 18.84 -28.29 -25.44
N MET A 847 17.51 -28.20 -25.38
CA MET A 847 16.63 -27.86 -26.50
C MET A 847 15.94 -26.52 -26.24
N LYS A 848 16.34 -25.45 -26.93
CA LYS A 848 15.64 -24.16 -26.84
C LYS A 848 14.29 -24.22 -27.56
N LYS A 849 13.20 -24.34 -26.81
CA LYS A 849 11.83 -24.21 -27.34
C LYS A 849 11.47 -22.74 -27.54
N SER A 850 11.86 -22.18 -28.69
CA SER A 850 11.37 -20.86 -29.12
C SER A 850 9.89 -20.94 -29.49
N TRP A 851 9.04 -20.32 -28.68
CA TRP A 851 7.70 -19.90 -29.11
C TRP A 851 7.80 -18.59 -29.93
N ILE A 852 6.71 -18.27 -30.63
CA ILE A 852 6.57 -17.17 -31.60
C ILE A 852 5.96 -15.94 -30.91
#